data_AF-A0A2W5LXZ6-F1
#
_entry.id   AF-A0A2W5LXZ6-F1
#
_cell.length_a   1.000
_cell.length_b   1.000
_cell.length_c   1.000
_cell.angle_alpha   90.00
_cell.angle_beta   90.00
_cell.angle_gamma   90.00
#
_symmetry.space_group_name_H-M   'P 1'
#
loop_
_entity.id
_entity.type
_entity.pdbx_description
1 polymer ?
#
loop_
_entity_poly.entity_id
_entity_poly.type
_entity_poly.pdbx_seq_one_letter_code
_entity_poly.pdbx_strand_id
1 'polypeptide(L)'
;MSTPAPQVPARAPAADAAPLRFVTAASLFDGHDAAINIMRRLIQSQGAEVIHLGHNRSVEDVVRAALQEDADAIALSSYQGGHVEYFKYMVDMLRERGAGHIRVFGGGGGTITPEEIRELQAYGVERIYHPNDGMKMGLVEMIEDVVARAAKGGPKGGQSHFSPESAGLSAASGKSDSDPLSPLSEIAIGRLLSAIEDDTIAEADLARLRKQWQLAGGKTPVVGITGTGGAGKSSVTDELLNRFLASFPQMRIAVISVDPTRRRTGGALLGDRIRMNSLRSHRVYMRSMATRRQNVATNAVLKDCIGFLKGLGYDLVIVETAGIGQSDSEIVDLVDFPMYVMTSDYGAASQLEKIDMIDYAELIVLNKYDKRGAEDALRDVRKQWKRNRVAFQTPDAEVPVYPTIASQFNDPGVSWMFANLCRLLREKLGLPAEAWTPKFDTTLKEPRATVLIPGQRVRYLAEIAEQGRAINAAIDKQAEAADRAQSFWQALQELEDPKLPKALGLYDADDLTEAGDRSLTTLRQRYNDAVQALTSENLKSLREWPQRLKSITDPVNEYQVRGKTIRVENYRESLSHQQIPKIAAPTYKSWGELLVFLGKENLPGSYPYTGGVYPYRRSGEDPIRMFAGEGTPERTNRRFHYLSVGQPAARLSTAFDSVTLYGEDPAERPDIYGKIGNSGVNIPTLDDMKKLYSGFDLCAPTTSVSMTINGPAPIILALFMNTAIDQQVEKYLKADPERWAEAQQKIDAFFEGRTRPRYHGDLPAGNDGLGLGLLGITGDQLLDAETYARIKAETLATVRGTVQADILKEDQAQNTCIFSTEFALRMMGDIQQYFVDHKVRNFYSVSISGYHIAEAGANPISQLAFTLSNGFTIVEYYLARGMQIDDFAPNLSFFFSNGMDPEYTVIGRVARRIWARAMRERYGANERSQMMKYHIQTSGRSLHAQEIQFNDIRTTLQALYALFDNCNSLHTNAYDEAITTPTEESVRRAVAIQMIINK
;
A
#
# COMPACT_ATOMS: atom_id res chain seq x y z
N MET A 1 2.94 -0.98 26.34
CA MET A 1 3.84 0.20 26.41
C MET A 1 5.26 -0.29 26.58
N SER A 2 6.11 -0.20 25.55
CA SER A 2 7.55 -0.42 25.67
C SER A 2 8.23 0.96 25.69
N THR A 3 8.91 1.24 26.80
CA THR A 3 9.79 2.40 26.94
C THR A 3 10.89 2.33 25.86
N PRO A 4 11.33 3.45 25.24
CA PRO A 4 12.49 3.44 24.38
C PRO A 4 13.70 3.02 25.23
N ALA A 5 14.37 1.94 24.85
CA ALA A 5 15.53 1.46 25.58
C ALA A 5 16.66 2.52 25.56
N PRO A 6 17.32 2.78 26.70
CA PRO A 6 18.57 3.54 26.72
C PRO A 6 19.65 2.78 25.94
N GLN A 7 20.58 3.54 25.36
CA GLN A 7 21.64 3.10 24.45
C GLN A 7 22.19 1.69 24.74
N VAL A 8 22.07 0.79 23.75
CA VAL A 8 22.66 -0.55 23.77
C VAL A 8 24.20 -0.44 23.79
N PRO A 9 24.90 -1.08 24.74
CA PRO A 9 26.36 -1.13 24.74
C PRO A 9 26.84 -2.01 23.59
N ALA A 10 27.68 -1.44 22.72
CA ALA A 10 28.27 -2.18 21.61
C ALA A 10 29.29 -3.19 22.16
N ARG A 11 29.05 -4.48 21.95
CA ARG A 11 30.09 -5.51 22.16
C ARG A 11 31.16 -5.32 21.07
N ALA A 12 32.43 -5.26 21.47
CA ALA A 12 33.53 -5.19 20.51
C ALA A 12 33.53 -6.48 19.65
N PRO A 13 33.64 -6.38 18.30
CA PRO A 13 33.69 -7.56 17.46
C PRO A 13 34.94 -8.38 17.78
N ALA A 14 34.82 -9.71 17.82
CA ALA A 14 35.98 -10.59 17.73
C ALA A 14 36.66 -10.31 16.39
N ALA A 15 37.94 -9.92 16.41
CA ALA A 15 38.61 -9.31 15.26
C ALA A 15 38.92 -10.29 14.10
N ASP A 16 38.75 -11.60 14.29
CA ASP A 16 39.27 -12.64 13.37
C ASP A 16 38.20 -13.62 12.82
N ALA A 17 36.89 -13.36 13.00
CA ALA A 17 35.83 -14.24 12.48
C ALA A 17 35.05 -13.58 11.32
N ALA A 18 34.83 -14.33 10.24
CA ALA A 18 33.98 -13.90 9.12
C ALA A 18 32.57 -13.54 9.62
N PRO A 19 31.95 -12.46 9.11
CA PRO A 19 30.63 -12.04 9.57
C PRO A 19 29.55 -13.03 9.13
N LEU A 20 28.59 -13.31 10.02
CA LEU A 20 27.44 -14.14 9.69
C LEU A 20 26.57 -13.46 8.64
N ARG A 21 26.04 -14.25 7.70
CA ARG A 21 25.15 -13.82 6.64
C ARG A 21 23.73 -14.31 6.89
N PHE A 22 22.78 -13.38 6.95
CA PHE A 22 21.36 -13.65 7.18
C PHE A 22 20.52 -13.26 5.97
N VAL A 23 19.66 -14.16 5.51
CA VAL A 23 18.55 -13.81 4.62
C VAL A 23 17.31 -13.51 5.45
N THR A 24 16.70 -12.34 5.24
CA THR A 24 15.50 -11.93 5.99
C THR A 24 14.35 -11.56 5.08
N ALA A 25 13.15 -12.09 5.34
CA ALA A 25 11.96 -11.82 4.54
C ALA A 25 10.65 -11.98 5.34
N ALA A 26 9.54 -11.48 4.81
CA ALA A 26 8.20 -11.95 5.18
C ALA A 26 7.72 -13.04 4.20
N SER A 27 6.89 -13.96 4.68
CA SER A 27 6.40 -15.11 3.92
C SER A 27 5.59 -14.72 2.67
N LEU A 28 5.26 -15.70 1.82
CA LEU A 28 4.50 -15.47 0.59
C LEU A 28 3.12 -14.89 0.93
N PHE A 29 2.69 -13.90 0.15
CA PHE A 29 1.44 -13.17 0.32
C PHE A 29 1.27 -12.52 1.71
N ASP A 30 2.40 -12.18 2.34
CA ASP A 30 2.42 -11.51 3.64
C ASP A 30 3.05 -10.13 3.53
N GLY A 31 2.24 -9.09 3.78
CA GLY A 31 2.67 -7.69 3.81
C GLY A 31 3.18 -7.23 5.18
N HIS A 32 3.09 -8.07 6.23
CA HIS A 32 3.47 -7.71 7.60
C HIS A 32 4.99 -7.72 7.78
N ASP A 33 5.64 -6.64 7.35
CA ASP A 33 7.09 -6.50 7.40
C ASP A 33 7.60 -5.74 8.64
N ALA A 34 6.71 -5.13 9.43
CA ALA A 34 7.07 -4.30 10.58
C ALA A 34 7.95 -5.07 11.59
N ALA A 35 7.57 -6.32 11.90
CA ALA A 35 8.32 -7.18 12.80
C ALA A 35 9.71 -7.51 12.24
N ILE A 36 9.79 -8.04 11.02
CA ILE A 36 11.07 -8.44 10.42
C ILE A 36 12.00 -7.24 10.18
N ASN A 37 11.46 -6.05 9.92
CA ASN A 37 12.22 -4.80 9.82
C ASN A 37 12.90 -4.41 11.14
N ILE A 38 12.23 -4.64 12.28
CA ILE A 38 12.85 -4.44 13.60
C ILE A 38 13.92 -5.51 13.84
N MET A 39 13.59 -6.77 13.61
CA MET A 39 14.52 -7.88 13.84
C MET A 39 15.81 -7.75 13.02
N ARG A 40 15.70 -7.45 11.72
CA ARG A 40 16.86 -7.31 10.84
C ARG A 40 17.79 -6.16 11.24
N ARG A 41 17.25 -5.06 11.79
CA ARG A 41 18.04 -3.93 12.30
C ARG A 41 18.86 -4.36 13.52
N LEU A 42 18.26 -5.16 14.39
CA LEU A 42 18.94 -5.71 15.56
C LEU A 42 20.00 -6.75 15.15
N ILE A 43 19.71 -7.63 14.19
CA ILE A 43 20.69 -8.59 13.63
C ILE A 43 21.89 -7.85 13.02
N GLN A 44 21.65 -6.83 12.20
CA GLN A 44 22.71 -5.98 11.65
C GLN A 44 23.54 -5.30 12.74
N SER A 45 22.91 -4.89 13.85
CA SER A 45 23.60 -4.23 14.95
C SER A 45 24.55 -5.17 15.72
N GLN A 46 24.32 -6.48 15.66
CA GLN A 46 25.18 -7.52 16.22
C GLN A 46 26.36 -7.90 15.28
N GLY A 47 26.55 -7.18 14.17
CA GLY A 47 27.70 -7.37 13.29
C GLY A 47 27.47 -8.29 12.08
N ALA A 48 26.24 -8.78 11.89
CA ALA A 48 25.90 -9.62 10.74
C ALA A 48 25.69 -8.84 9.44
N GLU A 49 25.92 -9.49 8.32
CA GLU A 49 25.54 -9.05 6.97
C GLU A 49 24.12 -9.54 6.67
N VAL A 50 23.20 -8.60 6.47
CA VAL A 50 21.77 -8.90 6.28
C VAL A 50 21.38 -8.67 4.84
N ILE A 51 21.07 -9.76 4.13
CA ILE A 51 20.43 -9.76 2.82
C ILE A 51 18.92 -9.68 3.05
N HIS A 52 18.36 -8.49 2.88
CA HIS A 52 16.94 -8.28 3.12
C HIS A 52 16.14 -8.38 1.82
N LEU A 53 15.20 -9.31 1.75
CA LEU A 53 14.34 -9.51 0.58
C LEU A 53 13.02 -8.73 0.68
N GLY A 54 12.73 -8.08 1.80
CA GLY A 54 11.45 -7.40 2.01
C GLY A 54 10.32 -8.38 2.33
N HIS A 55 9.15 -8.15 1.74
CA HIS A 55 7.92 -8.91 2.01
C HIS A 55 7.45 -9.69 0.78
N ASN A 56 6.39 -10.49 0.92
CA ASN A 56 5.81 -11.29 -0.16
C ASN A 56 6.84 -12.16 -0.92
N ARG A 57 7.52 -13.07 -0.21
CA ARG A 57 8.54 -13.96 -0.82
C ARG A 57 8.14 -15.42 -0.77
N SER A 58 8.17 -16.07 -1.94
CA SER A 58 7.98 -17.52 -2.05
C SER A 58 9.10 -18.28 -1.34
N VAL A 59 8.86 -19.54 -0.97
CA VAL A 59 9.91 -20.39 -0.41
C VAL A 59 11.08 -20.50 -1.39
N GLU A 60 10.77 -20.66 -2.67
CA GLU A 60 11.76 -20.76 -3.72
C GLU A 60 12.65 -19.50 -3.81
N ASP A 61 12.07 -18.31 -3.76
CA ASP A 61 12.84 -17.05 -3.77
C ASP A 61 13.80 -16.96 -2.57
N VAL A 62 13.31 -17.30 -1.37
CA VAL A 62 14.10 -17.22 -0.12
C VAL A 62 15.22 -18.25 -0.12
N VAL A 63 14.91 -19.50 -0.45
CA VAL A 63 15.90 -20.58 -0.48
C VAL A 63 16.94 -20.29 -1.55
N ARG A 64 16.52 -19.91 -2.76
CA ARG A 64 17.44 -19.54 -3.83
C ARG A 64 18.37 -18.40 -3.44
N ALA A 65 17.84 -17.36 -2.80
CA ALA A 65 18.67 -16.29 -2.25
C ALA A 65 19.68 -16.83 -1.22
N ALA A 66 19.24 -17.64 -0.25
CA ALA A 66 20.13 -18.20 0.76
C ALA A 66 21.26 -19.06 0.17
N LEU A 67 20.99 -19.82 -0.90
CA LEU A 67 21.99 -20.63 -1.60
C LEU A 67 23.00 -19.78 -2.37
N GLN A 68 22.53 -18.79 -3.14
CA GLN A 68 23.41 -17.91 -3.90
C GLN A 68 24.28 -17.05 -2.97
N GLU A 69 23.70 -16.58 -1.87
CA GLU A 69 24.37 -15.73 -0.88
C GLU A 69 25.21 -16.53 0.12
N ASP A 70 25.17 -17.87 0.07
CA ASP A 70 25.82 -18.77 1.03
C ASP A 70 25.58 -18.34 2.49
N ALA A 71 24.29 -18.17 2.80
CA ALA A 71 23.83 -17.65 4.08
C ALA A 71 23.95 -18.69 5.21
N ASP A 72 24.26 -18.23 6.41
CA ASP A 72 24.31 -19.08 7.60
C ASP A 72 22.91 -19.32 8.18
N ALA A 73 22.01 -18.36 7.98
CA ALA A 73 20.67 -18.40 8.52
C ALA A 73 19.63 -17.67 7.67
N ILE A 74 18.38 -18.11 7.81
CA ILE A 74 17.18 -17.48 7.27
C ILE A 74 16.31 -17.06 8.46
N ALA A 75 15.85 -15.81 8.49
CA ALA A 75 14.87 -15.34 9.49
C ALA A 75 13.61 -14.79 8.81
N LEU A 76 12.44 -15.30 9.24
CA LEU A 76 11.17 -15.04 8.57
C LEU A 76 10.09 -14.51 9.51
N SER A 77 9.21 -13.68 8.98
CA SER A 77 7.91 -13.39 9.59
C SER A 77 6.76 -14.02 8.80
N SER A 78 5.78 -14.60 9.51
CA SER A 78 4.57 -15.15 8.89
C SER A 78 3.33 -14.89 9.75
N TYR A 79 2.43 -14.03 9.26
CA TYR A 79 1.23 -13.57 9.96
C TYR A 79 -0.09 -13.94 9.25
N GLN A 80 -0.04 -14.51 8.05
CA GLN A 80 -1.22 -14.80 7.22
C GLN A 80 -1.74 -16.24 7.32
N GLY A 81 -1.14 -17.07 8.18
CA GLY A 81 -1.38 -18.52 8.19
C GLY A 81 -0.64 -19.25 7.07
N GLY A 82 -0.81 -20.58 7.01
CA GLY A 82 -0.06 -21.47 6.11
C GLY A 82 1.42 -21.59 6.45
N HIS A 83 1.80 -21.20 7.67
CA HIS A 83 3.20 -21.20 8.12
C HIS A 83 3.75 -22.61 8.27
N VAL A 84 2.94 -23.60 8.65
CA VAL A 84 3.40 -24.99 8.79
C VAL A 84 3.91 -25.51 7.45
N GLU A 85 3.09 -25.38 6.40
CA GLU A 85 3.42 -25.77 5.04
C GLU A 85 4.62 -24.98 4.50
N TYR A 86 4.62 -23.66 4.71
CA TYR A 86 5.70 -22.78 4.26
C TYR A 86 7.07 -23.16 4.86
N PHE A 87 7.15 -23.34 6.17
CA PHE A 87 8.40 -23.69 6.85
C PHE A 87 8.84 -25.13 6.53
N LYS A 88 7.92 -26.09 6.47
CA LYS A 88 8.26 -27.48 6.08
C LYS A 88 8.81 -27.53 4.67
N TYR A 89 8.12 -26.89 3.72
CA TYR A 89 8.58 -26.82 2.33
C TYR A 89 9.95 -26.18 2.20
N MET A 90 10.24 -25.15 3.01
CA MET A 90 11.57 -24.53 3.05
C MET A 90 12.64 -25.48 3.57
N VAL A 91 12.37 -26.19 4.67
CA VAL A 91 13.30 -27.17 5.25
C VAL A 91 13.57 -28.31 4.27
N ASP A 92 12.53 -28.80 3.60
CA ASP A 92 12.66 -29.86 2.58
C ASP A 92 13.49 -29.39 1.39
N MET A 93 13.19 -28.21 0.83
CA MET A 93 13.95 -27.66 -0.29
C MET A 93 15.42 -27.40 0.06
N LEU A 94 15.71 -26.95 1.29
CA LEU A 94 17.09 -26.81 1.77
C LEU A 94 17.80 -28.16 1.88
N ARG A 95 17.13 -29.20 2.39
CA ARG A 95 17.70 -30.56 2.48
C ARG A 95 17.96 -31.15 1.10
N GLU A 96 16.99 -31.07 0.20
CA GLU A 96 17.07 -31.56 -1.18
C GLU A 96 18.21 -30.90 -1.96
N ARG A 97 18.48 -29.61 -1.69
CA ARG A 97 19.57 -28.85 -2.33
C ARG A 97 20.92 -28.92 -1.59
N GLY A 98 21.07 -29.80 -0.59
CA GLY A 98 22.32 -29.99 0.14
C GLY A 98 22.69 -28.85 1.10
N ALA A 99 21.70 -28.05 1.51
CA ALA A 99 21.83 -26.84 2.31
C ALA A 99 21.21 -26.94 3.71
N GLY A 100 21.03 -28.15 4.25
CA GLY A 100 20.44 -28.37 5.58
C GLY A 100 21.24 -27.79 6.77
N HIS A 101 22.41 -27.19 6.53
CA HIS A 101 23.20 -26.47 7.53
C HIS A 101 22.67 -25.04 7.79
N ILE A 102 21.94 -24.46 6.84
CA ILE A 102 21.35 -23.12 6.96
C ILE A 102 20.24 -23.15 8.02
N ARG A 103 20.38 -22.34 9.07
CA ARG A 103 19.45 -22.33 10.20
C ARG A 103 18.21 -21.49 9.90
N VAL A 104 17.03 -22.08 10.07
CA VAL A 104 15.75 -21.39 9.81
C VAL A 104 15.15 -20.89 11.13
N PHE A 105 14.88 -19.59 11.19
CA PHE A 105 14.23 -18.90 12.31
C PHE A 105 12.91 -18.28 11.87
N GLY A 106 11.94 -18.17 12.78
CA GLY A 106 10.64 -17.58 12.46
C GLY A 106 9.91 -16.91 13.62
N GLY A 107 8.91 -16.11 13.28
CA GLY A 107 7.94 -15.54 14.22
C GLY A 107 6.66 -15.10 13.51
N GLY A 108 5.52 -15.21 14.18
CA GLY A 108 4.20 -14.88 13.62
C GLY A 108 3.23 -14.31 14.63
N GLY A 109 3.73 -13.76 15.74
CA GLY A 109 2.87 -13.33 16.83
C GLY A 109 2.06 -14.49 17.42
N GLY A 110 0.77 -14.26 17.67
CA GLY A 110 -0.16 -15.28 18.17
C GLY A 110 -0.65 -16.27 17.10
N THR A 111 -0.34 -16.03 15.82
CA THR A 111 -0.80 -16.85 14.69
C THR A 111 -0.16 -18.24 14.67
N ILE A 112 1.06 -18.39 15.18
CA ILE A 112 1.74 -19.68 15.28
C ILE A 112 1.59 -20.21 16.71
N THR A 113 0.78 -21.25 16.87
CA THR A 113 0.45 -21.81 18.17
C THR A 113 1.63 -22.58 18.79
N PRO A 114 1.67 -22.74 20.13
CA PRO A 114 2.72 -23.54 20.79
C PRO A 114 2.84 -24.99 20.32
N GLU A 115 1.77 -25.57 19.77
CA GLU A 115 1.79 -26.92 19.19
C GLU A 115 2.49 -26.94 17.84
N GLU A 116 2.11 -26.05 16.93
CA GLU A 116 2.77 -25.88 15.62
C GLU A 116 4.26 -25.48 15.78
N ILE A 117 4.58 -24.66 16.80
CA ILE A 117 5.97 -24.32 17.14
C ILE A 117 6.79 -25.58 17.45
N ARG A 118 6.24 -26.51 18.25
CA ARG A 118 6.91 -27.77 18.60
C ARG A 118 7.04 -28.67 17.37
N GLU A 119 6.00 -28.75 16.56
CA GLU A 119 6.01 -29.50 15.31
C GLU A 119 7.09 -29.00 14.34
N LEU A 120 7.13 -27.70 14.08
CA LEU A 120 8.10 -27.07 13.18
C LEU A 120 9.54 -27.24 13.68
N GLN A 121 9.77 -27.07 14.98
CA GLN A 121 11.09 -27.28 15.58
C GLN A 121 11.54 -28.74 15.51
N ALA A 122 10.62 -29.68 15.75
CA ALA A 122 10.89 -31.11 15.57
C ALA A 122 11.15 -31.48 14.10
N TYR A 123 10.51 -30.78 13.16
CA TYR A 123 10.66 -31.02 11.73
C TYR A 123 12.03 -30.59 11.19
N GLY A 124 12.58 -29.48 11.68
CA GLY A 124 13.90 -28.97 11.29
C GLY A 124 14.09 -27.46 11.35
N VAL A 125 13.09 -26.70 11.78
CA VAL A 125 13.25 -25.26 12.06
C VAL A 125 14.07 -25.09 13.34
N GLU A 126 15.08 -24.21 13.34
CA GLU A 126 15.96 -24.03 14.51
C GLU A 126 15.19 -23.43 15.69
N ARG A 127 14.43 -22.36 15.44
CA ARG A 127 13.62 -21.72 16.48
C ARG A 127 12.48 -20.88 15.90
N ILE A 128 11.29 -21.02 16.47
CA ILE A 128 10.18 -20.07 16.31
C ILE A 128 9.97 -19.34 17.64
N TYR A 129 9.90 -18.00 17.61
CA TYR A 129 9.71 -17.16 18.80
C TYR A 129 8.24 -16.77 18.95
N HIS A 130 7.65 -17.11 20.11
CA HIS A 130 6.28 -16.76 20.48
C HIS A 130 6.25 -15.39 21.21
N PRO A 131 5.12 -14.63 21.23
CA PRO A 131 5.01 -13.39 22.01
C PRO A 131 5.45 -13.49 23.47
N ASN A 132 5.23 -14.65 24.09
CA ASN A 132 5.67 -14.92 25.46
C ASN A 132 7.21 -14.96 25.61
N ASP A 133 7.94 -15.38 24.57
CA ASP A 133 9.40 -15.35 24.55
C ASP A 133 9.88 -13.89 24.50
N GLY A 134 9.25 -13.06 23.65
CA GLY A 134 9.58 -11.63 23.56
C GLY A 134 9.34 -10.85 24.84
N MET A 135 8.32 -11.21 25.64
CA MET A 135 8.12 -10.61 26.96
C MET A 135 9.14 -11.06 28.01
N LYS A 136 9.58 -12.33 27.95
CA LYS A 136 10.52 -12.89 28.92
C LYS A 136 11.97 -12.46 28.68
N MET A 137 12.39 -12.52 27.42
CA MET A 137 13.77 -12.22 27.00
C MET A 137 13.95 -10.73 26.66
N GLY A 138 12.89 -10.07 26.19
CA GLY A 138 13.03 -8.81 25.49
C GLY A 138 13.60 -9.00 24.07
N LEU A 139 13.51 -7.95 23.25
CA LEU A 139 13.93 -8.02 21.84
C LEU A 139 15.44 -8.19 21.65
N VAL A 140 16.26 -7.65 22.56
CA VAL A 140 17.72 -7.70 22.42
C VAL A 140 18.24 -9.12 22.68
N GLU A 141 17.88 -9.71 23.82
CA GLU A 141 18.30 -11.08 24.18
C GLU A 141 17.79 -12.11 23.18
N MET A 142 16.58 -11.93 22.63
CA MET A 142 16.05 -12.77 21.56
C MET A 142 16.97 -12.79 20.34
N ILE A 143 17.48 -11.64 19.92
CA ILE A 143 18.36 -11.53 18.76
C ILE A 143 19.76 -12.04 19.08
N GLU A 144 20.24 -11.88 20.32
CA GLU A 144 21.48 -12.52 20.78
C GLU A 144 21.39 -14.05 20.70
N ASP A 145 20.24 -14.64 21.07
CA ASP A 145 19.97 -16.08 20.92
C ASP A 145 19.95 -16.50 19.44
N VAL A 146 19.28 -15.75 18.55
CA VAL A 146 19.29 -16.00 17.10
C VAL A 146 20.72 -16.05 16.55
N VAL A 147 21.50 -15.00 16.84
CA VAL A 147 22.89 -14.88 16.34
C VAL A 147 23.78 -15.98 16.92
N ALA A 148 23.64 -16.30 18.21
CA ALA A 148 24.40 -17.37 18.85
C ALA A 148 24.08 -18.75 18.30
N ARG A 149 22.82 -19.03 17.96
CA ARG A 149 22.39 -20.30 17.33
C ARG A 149 22.89 -20.42 15.90
N ALA A 150 22.80 -19.34 15.11
CA ALA A 150 23.36 -19.30 13.77
C ALA A 150 24.87 -19.59 13.79
N ALA A 151 25.62 -18.98 14.71
CA ALA A 151 27.06 -19.23 14.87
C ALA A 151 27.41 -20.69 15.25
N LYS A 152 26.51 -21.39 15.94
CA LYS A 152 26.68 -22.81 16.33
C LYS A 152 26.38 -23.80 15.21
N GLY A 153 25.92 -23.32 14.04
CA GLY A 153 25.46 -24.14 12.92
C GLY A 153 26.49 -25.14 12.36
N GLY A 154 27.75 -25.06 12.79
CA GLY A 154 28.88 -25.85 12.32
C GLY A 154 29.61 -25.13 11.19
N PRO A 155 30.92 -25.37 10.98
CA PRO A 155 31.64 -24.78 9.86
C PRO A 155 30.99 -25.20 8.54
N LYS A 156 30.96 -24.26 7.58
CA LYS A 156 30.55 -24.44 6.18
C LYS A 156 31.35 -25.60 5.54
N GLY A 157 30.93 -26.84 5.77
CA GLY A 157 31.67 -28.03 5.33
C GLY A 157 32.99 -28.30 6.07
N GLY A 158 33.02 -28.37 7.40
CA GLY A 158 33.98 -29.22 8.14
C GLY A 158 35.51 -29.01 7.99
N GLN A 159 36.01 -28.05 7.23
CA GLN A 159 37.45 -27.85 7.00
C GLN A 159 37.85 -26.38 7.22
N SER A 160 38.98 -26.16 7.90
CA SER A 160 39.61 -24.83 8.05
C SER A 160 40.22 -24.29 6.75
N HIS A 161 40.24 -25.09 5.68
CA HIS A 161 40.64 -24.70 4.33
C HIS A 161 39.67 -25.29 3.32
N PHE A 162 39.15 -24.47 2.40
CA PHE A 162 38.30 -24.93 1.32
C PHE A 162 39.15 -25.65 0.26
N SER A 163 38.89 -26.93 -0.01
CA SER A 163 39.50 -27.66 -1.13
C SER A 163 38.58 -27.64 -2.36
N PRO A 164 38.99 -27.02 -3.49
CA PRO A 164 38.20 -26.99 -4.73
C PRO A 164 37.83 -28.39 -5.26
N GLU A 165 38.69 -29.38 -5.04
CA GLU A 165 38.48 -30.77 -5.47
C GLU A 165 37.32 -31.45 -4.71
N SER A 166 37.12 -31.09 -3.44
CA SER A 166 36.02 -31.62 -2.59
C SER A 166 34.65 -31.04 -2.93
N ALA A 167 34.61 -29.90 -3.62
CA ALA A 167 33.38 -29.21 -4.04
C ALA A 167 32.92 -29.60 -5.45
N GLY A 168 33.54 -30.60 -6.08
CA GLY A 168 33.21 -31.05 -7.44
C GLY A 168 33.68 -30.09 -8.54
N LEU A 169 34.62 -29.18 -8.24
CA LEU A 169 35.10 -28.14 -9.15
C LEU A 169 36.31 -28.56 -10.00
N SER A 170 36.65 -29.85 -10.08
CA SER A 170 37.74 -30.30 -10.95
C SER A 170 37.36 -30.15 -12.42
N ALA A 171 37.79 -29.07 -13.05
CA ALA A 171 37.73 -28.87 -14.50
C ALA A 171 38.64 -29.85 -15.30
N ALA A 172 38.95 -31.03 -14.75
CA ALA A 172 39.89 -31.98 -15.32
C ALA A 172 39.65 -33.42 -14.85
N SER A 173 38.56 -34.06 -15.28
CA SER A 173 38.55 -35.51 -15.50
C SER A 173 37.53 -35.84 -16.59
N GLY A 174 37.98 -36.53 -17.63
CA GLY A 174 37.27 -36.66 -18.90
C GLY A 174 35.91 -37.37 -18.84
N LYS A 175 35.09 -37.05 -19.86
CA LYS A 175 33.99 -37.84 -20.43
C LYS A 175 33.32 -38.83 -19.45
N SER A 176 32.37 -38.33 -18.67
CA SER A 176 31.20 -39.13 -18.28
C SER A 176 29.98 -38.59 -19.04
N ASP A 177 29.23 -39.49 -19.69
CA ASP A 177 28.07 -39.23 -20.55
C ASP A 177 26.82 -38.74 -19.78
N SER A 178 26.94 -37.65 -19.03
CA SER A 178 25.79 -36.95 -18.44
C SER A 178 25.99 -35.44 -18.60
N ASP A 179 25.38 -34.91 -19.66
CA ASP A 179 25.10 -33.50 -19.97
C ASP A 179 26.22 -32.46 -19.67
N PRO A 180 26.89 -31.91 -20.71
CA PRO A 180 27.83 -30.78 -20.59
C PRO A 180 27.20 -29.48 -20.04
N LEU A 181 25.88 -29.45 -19.84
CA LEU A 181 25.09 -28.29 -19.42
C LEU A 181 24.67 -28.31 -17.93
N SER A 182 25.16 -29.22 -17.08
CA SER A 182 24.86 -29.11 -15.64
C SER A 182 25.68 -27.94 -15.04
N PRO A 183 25.08 -26.75 -14.76
CA PRO A 183 25.80 -25.72 -14.04
C PRO A 183 26.15 -26.27 -12.66
N LEU A 184 27.31 -25.86 -12.13
CA LEU A 184 27.55 -25.95 -10.70
C LEU A 184 26.31 -25.47 -9.96
N SER A 185 25.87 -26.25 -8.98
CA SER A 185 24.71 -25.87 -8.17
C SER A 185 24.93 -24.47 -7.57
N GLU A 186 23.88 -23.67 -7.46
CA GLU A 186 23.99 -22.27 -6.97
C GLU A 186 24.72 -22.18 -5.62
N ILE A 187 24.59 -23.21 -4.79
CA ILE A 187 25.30 -23.38 -3.52
C ILE A 187 26.82 -23.53 -3.69
N ALA A 188 27.30 -24.24 -4.72
CA ALA A 188 28.72 -24.38 -4.99
C ALA A 188 29.34 -23.05 -5.43
N ILE A 189 28.61 -22.29 -6.26
CA ILE A 189 29.00 -20.94 -6.68
C ILE A 189 29.07 -20.02 -5.45
N GLY A 190 28.02 -20.01 -4.62
CA GLY A 190 27.96 -19.20 -3.41
C GLY A 190 29.09 -19.51 -2.42
N ARG A 191 29.39 -20.80 -2.20
CA ARG A 191 30.49 -21.23 -1.31
C ARG A 191 31.85 -20.79 -1.81
N LEU A 192 32.13 -20.89 -3.11
CA LEU A 192 33.41 -20.46 -3.65
C LEU A 192 33.56 -18.94 -3.55
N LEU A 193 32.49 -18.18 -3.82
CA LEU A 193 32.49 -16.73 -3.62
C LEU A 193 32.75 -16.37 -2.16
N SER A 194 32.13 -17.06 -1.19
CA SER A 194 32.45 -16.89 0.23
C SER A 194 33.90 -17.23 0.54
N ALA A 195 34.44 -18.30 -0.02
CA ALA A 195 35.81 -18.71 0.22
C ALA A 195 36.84 -17.67 -0.29
N ILE A 196 36.53 -17.00 -1.40
CA ILE A 196 37.29 -15.85 -1.93
C ILE A 196 37.12 -14.62 -1.02
N GLU A 197 35.89 -14.30 -0.60
CA GLU A 197 35.58 -13.15 0.27
C GLU A 197 36.20 -13.24 1.68
N ASP A 198 36.31 -14.45 2.21
CA ASP A 198 36.81 -14.74 3.55
C ASP A 198 38.31 -15.09 3.56
N ASP A 199 38.98 -15.04 2.40
CA ASP A 199 40.42 -15.36 2.22
C ASP A 199 40.80 -16.76 2.77
N THR A 200 39.95 -17.75 2.51
CA THR A 200 40.12 -19.13 3.05
C THR A 200 40.76 -20.11 2.06
N ILE A 201 41.00 -19.66 0.83
CA ILE A 201 41.68 -20.41 -0.22
C ILE A 201 43.18 -20.11 -0.13
N ALA A 202 44.02 -21.14 -0.08
CA ALA A 202 45.46 -20.94 -0.07
C ALA A 202 45.92 -20.21 -1.35
N GLU A 203 46.79 -19.21 -1.24
CA GLU A 203 47.20 -18.35 -2.37
C GLU A 203 47.75 -19.14 -3.57
N ALA A 204 48.43 -20.28 -3.32
CA ALA A 204 48.91 -21.16 -4.39
C ALA A 204 47.76 -21.77 -5.21
N ASP A 205 46.66 -22.15 -4.55
CA ASP A 205 45.46 -22.66 -5.19
C ASP A 205 44.67 -21.54 -5.86
N LEU A 206 44.54 -20.39 -5.21
CA LEU A 206 43.86 -19.22 -5.79
C LEU A 206 44.58 -18.74 -7.06
N ALA A 207 45.91 -18.71 -7.08
CA ALA A 207 46.69 -18.41 -8.27
C ALA A 207 46.50 -19.43 -9.41
N ARG A 208 46.34 -20.71 -9.08
CA ARG A 208 45.99 -21.77 -10.06
C ARG A 208 44.58 -21.56 -10.60
N LEU A 209 43.62 -21.27 -9.74
CA LEU A 209 42.23 -21.01 -10.10
C LEU A 209 42.10 -19.75 -10.98
N ARG A 210 42.77 -18.64 -10.64
CA ARG A 210 42.84 -17.42 -11.45
C ARG A 210 43.26 -17.72 -12.89
N LYS A 211 44.29 -18.56 -13.08
CA LYS A 211 44.74 -18.99 -14.42
C LYS A 211 43.69 -19.83 -15.14
N GLN A 212 43.02 -20.75 -14.44
CA GLN A 212 41.94 -21.56 -15.02
C GLN A 212 40.75 -20.71 -15.44
N TRP A 213 40.30 -19.79 -14.58
CA TRP A 213 39.21 -18.87 -14.87
C TRP A 213 39.54 -17.94 -16.03
N GLN A 214 40.78 -17.48 -16.12
CA GLN A 214 41.22 -16.66 -17.25
C GLN A 214 41.20 -17.44 -18.57
N LEU A 215 41.57 -18.72 -18.56
CA LEU A 215 41.52 -19.59 -19.75
C LEU A 215 40.09 -19.99 -20.14
N ALA A 216 39.23 -20.25 -19.14
CA ALA A 216 37.85 -20.67 -19.34
C ALA A 216 36.89 -19.51 -19.60
N GLY A 217 37.18 -18.32 -19.07
CA GLY A 217 36.27 -17.17 -18.99
C GLY A 217 35.99 -16.42 -20.28
N GLY A 218 36.37 -16.99 -21.43
CA GLY A 218 35.95 -16.59 -22.77
C GLY A 218 36.01 -15.08 -23.06
N LYS A 219 35.14 -14.63 -23.98
CA LYS A 219 34.88 -13.22 -24.29
C LYS A 219 33.68 -12.66 -23.52
N THR A 220 33.33 -13.24 -22.36
CA THR A 220 32.16 -12.82 -21.57
C THR A 220 32.29 -11.35 -21.17
N PRO A 221 31.38 -10.45 -21.61
CA PRO A 221 31.39 -9.05 -21.24
C PRO A 221 31.13 -8.83 -19.75
N VAL A 222 31.85 -7.87 -19.17
CA VAL A 222 31.61 -7.35 -17.83
C VAL A 222 31.15 -5.90 -17.90
N VAL A 223 29.92 -5.63 -17.45
CA VAL A 223 29.35 -4.29 -17.35
C VAL A 223 29.43 -3.81 -15.91
N GLY A 224 30.12 -2.70 -15.66
CA GLY A 224 30.19 -2.08 -14.35
C GLY A 224 29.19 -0.93 -14.24
N ILE A 225 28.32 -0.96 -13.23
CA ILE A 225 27.34 0.09 -12.96
C ILE A 225 27.74 0.80 -11.66
N THR A 226 28.16 2.05 -11.78
CA THR A 226 28.49 2.90 -10.63
C THR A 226 27.69 4.20 -10.67
N GLY A 227 27.75 4.99 -9.60
CA GLY A 227 26.90 6.16 -9.45
C GLY A 227 26.75 6.65 -8.02
N THR A 228 26.18 7.84 -7.86
CA THR A 228 25.95 8.42 -6.54
C THR A 228 24.94 7.61 -5.73
N GLY A 229 25.06 7.68 -4.39
CA GLY A 229 24.14 7.04 -3.47
C GLY A 229 22.69 7.47 -3.73
N GLY A 230 21.79 6.50 -3.91
CA GLY A 230 20.37 6.76 -4.14
C GLY A 230 20.01 7.22 -5.56
N ALA A 231 20.94 7.23 -6.53
CA ALA A 231 20.63 7.56 -7.93
C ALA A 231 19.69 6.55 -8.62
N GLY A 232 19.53 5.36 -8.04
CA GLY A 232 18.68 4.28 -8.55
C GLY A 232 19.44 3.24 -9.38
N LYS A 233 20.71 2.98 -9.04
CA LYS A 233 21.57 1.98 -9.68
C LYS A 233 20.92 0.60 -9.75
N SER A 234 20.58 0.00 -8.61
CA SER A 234 19.93 -1.31 -8.55
C SER A 234 18.56 -1.36 -9.25
N SER A 235 17.81 -0.25 -9.32
CA SER A 235 16.59 -0.16 -10.14
C SER A 235 16.89 -0.15 -11.65
N VAL A 236 17.92 0.57 -12.08
CA VAL A 236 18.39 0.54 -13.48
C VAL A 236 18.91 -0.87 -13.83
N THR A 237 19.68 -1.49 -12.92
CA THR A 237 20.17 -2.87 -13.07
C THR A 237 19.01 -3.85 -13.27
N ASP A 238 17.95 -3.77 -12.46
CA ASP A 238 16.78 -4.65 -12.60
C ASP A 238 16.06 -4.45 -13.94
N GLU A 239 15.83 -3.20 -14.35
CA GLU A 239 15.19 -2.88 -15.62
C GLU A 239 16.04 -3.32 -16.84
N LEU A 240 17.37 -3.30 -16.71
CA LEU A 240 18.29 -3.88 -17.70
C LEU A 240 18.17 -5.41 -17.73
N LEU A 241 18.20 -6.08 -16.58
CA LEU A 241 18.00 -7.53 -16.49
C LEU A 241 16.70 -7.95 -17.16
N ASN A 242 15.60 -7.26 -16.86
CA ASN A 242 14.30 -7.53 -17.47
C ASN A 242 14.36 -7.42 -19.01
N ARG A 243 15.00 -6.38 -19.54
CA ARG A 243 15.15 -6.20 -21.00
C ARG A 243 16.09 -7.21 -21.65
N PHE A 244 17.18 -7.61 -20.99
CA PHE A 244 18.04 -8.71 -21.46
C PHE A 244 17.26 -10.02 -21.49
N LEU A 245 16.56 -10.36 -20.40
CA LEU A 245 15.78 -11.60 -20.29
C LEU A 245 14.66 -11.69 -21.32
N ALA A 246 14.02 -10.56 -21.64
CA ALA A 246 12.98 -10.46 -22.66
C ALA A 246 13.54 -10.50 -24.09
N SER A 247 14.69 -9.86 -24.35
CA SER A 247 15.28 -9.76 -25.69
C SER A 247 16.05 -11.01 -26.10
N PHE A 248 16.67 -11.68 -25.13
CA PHE A 248 17.58 -12.80 -25.35
C PHE A 248 17.15 -13.98 -24.46
N PRO A 249 16.23 -14.84 -24.93
CA PRO A 249 15.60 -15.88 -24.11
C PRO A 249 16.55 -16.94 -23.53
N GLN A 250 17.73 -17.13 -24.14
CA GLN A 250 18.74 -18.10 -23.70
C GLN A 250 19.87 -17.47 -22.87
N MET A 251 19.92 -16.14 -22.76
CA MET A 251 21.01 -15.44 -22.09
C MET A 251 21.01 -15.72 -20.59
N ARG A 252 22.17 -16.10 -20.06
CA ARG A 252 22.46 -16.29 -18.63
C ARG A 252 23.29 -15.14 -18.11
N ILE A 253 22.89 -14.56 -16.97
CA ILE A 253 23.49 -13.35 -16.42
C ILE A 253 23.93 -13.60 -14.99
N ALA A 254 25.11 -13.13 -14.61
CA ALA A 254 25.56 -13.08 -13.23
C ALA A 254 25.67 -11.63 -12.75
N VAL A 255 25.26 -11.37 -11.51
CA VAL A 255 25.24 -10.03 -10.91
C VAL A 255 26.03 -10.06 -9.59
N ILE A 256 26.97 -9.14 -9.44
CA ILE A 256 27.61 -8.83 -8.17
C ILE A 256 27.18 -7.43 -7.75
N SER A 257 26.56 -7.28 -6.59
CA SER A 257 26.21 -5.97 -6.03
C SER A 257 26.97 -5.72 -4.74
N VAL A 258 27.50 -4.51 -4.56
CA VAL A 258 28.33 -4.13 -3.41
C VAL A 258 27.66 -3.04 -2.60
N ASP A 259 27.47 -3.29 -1.30
CA ASP A 259 26.88 -2.34 -0.35
C ASP A 259 27.86 -1.92 0.76
N PRO A 260 27.69 -0.72 1.36
CA PRO A 260 28.61 -0.22 2.38
C PRO A 260 28.42 -0.93 3.74
N THR A 261 29.52 -1.29 4.39
CA THR A 261 29.51 -1.84 5.76
C THR A 261 29.40 -0.71 6.79
N ARG A 262 28.59 -0.90 7.85
CA ARG A 262 28.49 0.10 8.94
C ARG A 262 29.74 0.05 9.81
N ARG A 263 30.48 1.17 9.85
CA ARG A 263 31.73 1.30 10.62
C ARG A 263 31.57 0.93 12.10
N ARG A 264 30.50 1.39 12.75
CA ARG A 264 30.27 1.23 14.20
C ARG A 264 29.97 -0.21 14.62
N THR A 265 29.15 -0.94 13.84
CA THR A 265 28.67 -2.28 14.23
C THR A 265 29.41 -3.41 13.53
N GLY A 266 30.10 -3.14 12.42
CA GLY A 266 30.72 -4.18 11.58
C GLY A 266 29.75 -4.90 10.64
N GLY A 267 28.43 -4.84 10.90
CA GLY A 267 27.40 -5.42 10.04
C GLY A 267 27.05 -4.56 8.81
N ALA A 268 26.39 -5.18 7.84
CA ALA A 268 25.95 -4.54 6.59
C ALA A 268 24.47 -4.81 6.32
N LEU A 269 23.81 -3.88 5.65
CA LEU A 269 22.48 -4.11 5.06
C LEU A 269 22.70 -4.20 3.57
N LEU A 270 22.64 -5.42 3.04
CA LEU A 270 22.80 -5.73 1.63
C LEU A 270 21.41 -5.57 0.98
N GLY A 271 21.14 -4.33 0.57
CA GLY A 271 19.83 -3.82 0.20
C GLY A 271 19.59 -3.77 -1.31
N ASP A 272 20.56 -4.08 -2.15
CA ASP A 272 20.35 -4.07 -3.61
C ASP A 272 19.39 -5.16 -4.08
N ARG A 273 19.49 -6.36 -3.50
CA ARG A 273 18.66 -7.53 -3.87
C ARG A 273 17.16 -7.30 -3.72
N ILE A 274 16.73 -6.43 -2.79
CA ILE A 274 15.30 -6.12 -2.59
C ILE A 274 14.68 -5.41 -3.81
N ARG A 275 15.51 -4.74 -4.62
CA ARG A 275 15.06 -3.96 -5.78
C ARG A 275 15.00 -4.78 -7.07
N MET A 276 15.56 -5.99 -7.09
CA MET A 276 15.71 -6.79 -8.30
C MET A 276 14.59 -7.82 -8.46
N ASN A 277 13.50 -7.43 -9.13
CA ASN A 277 12.36 -8.32 -9.39
C ASN A 277 12.69 -9.41 -10.41
N SER A 278 13.66 -9.16 -11.30
CA SER A 278 14.08 -10.09 -12.36
C SER A 278 14.76 -11.36 -11.85
N LEU A 279 15.16 -11.39 -10.57
CA LEU A 279 15.80 -12.55 -9.92
C LEU A 279 14.90 -13.77 -9.77
N ARG A 280 13.61 -13.67 -10.10
CA ARG A 280 12.74 -14.84 -10.23
C ARG A 280 13.20 -15.79 -11.35
N SER A 281 13.91 -15.29 -12.36
CA SER A 281 14.41 -16.14 -13.45
C SER A 281 15.63 -16.97 -13.02
N HIS A 282 15.58 -18.29 -13.24
CA HIS A 282 16.73 -19.20 -13.04
C HIS A 282 17.96 -18.85 -13.90
N ARG A 283 17.79 -18.00 -14.93
CA ARG A 283 18.86 -17.53 -15.80
C ARG A 283 19.73 -16.44 -15.18
N VAL A 284 19.31 -15.86 -14.05
CA VAL A 284 20.07 -14.81 -13.35
C VAL A 284 20.61 -15.32 -12.03
N TYR A 285 21.91 -15.22 -11.81
CA TYR A 285 22.56 -15.45 -10.52
C TYR A 285 22.94 -14.11 -9.89
N MET A 286 22.75 -13.93 -8.58
CA MET A 286 23.17 -12.72 -7.89
C MET A 286 23.89 -13.03 -6.57
N ARG A 287 25.00 -12.33 -6.33
CA ARG A 287 25.72 -12.28 -5.07
C ARG A 287 25.76 -10.84 -4.53
N SER A 288 25.43 -10.66 -3.26
CA SER A 288 25.52 -9.38 -2.56
C SER A 288 26.76 -9.36 -1.66
N MET A 289 27.62 -8.37 -1.81
CA MET A 289 28.89 -8.25 -1.11
C MET A 289 28.94 -6.98 -0.26
N ALA A 290 29.68 -7.01 0.84
CA ALA A 290 29.93 -5.84 1.66
C ALA A 290 31.34 -5.29 1.41
N THR A 291 31.52 -3.98 1.50
CA THR A 291 32.84 -3.34 1.35
C THR A 291 33.90 -3.77 2.38
N ARG A 292 33.51 -4.27 3.57
CA ARG A 292 34.39 -4.87 4.61
C ARG A 292 35.70 -4.11 4.89
N ARG A 293 35.63 -2.96 5.59
CA ARG A 293 36.71 -2.19 6.29
C ARG A 293 38.08 -1.93 5.58
N GLN A 294 38.39 -2.45 4.39
CA GLN A 294 39.65 -2.26 3.67
C GLN A 294 39.42 -2.11 2.15
N ASN A 295 39.22 -0.88 1.66
CA ASN A 295 38.91 -0.61 0.24
C ASN A 295 39.87 -1.28 -0.78
N VAL A 296 41.16 -1.37 -0.45
CA VAL A 296 42.17 -2.00 -1.33
C VAL A 296 41.99 -3.52 -1.44
N ALA A 297 41.54 -4.18 -0.37
CA ALA A 297 41.27 -5.62 -0.36
C ALA A 297 39.97 -5.94 -1.14
N THR A 298 38.97 -5.06 -1.08
CA THR A 298 37.69 -5.23 -1.78
C THR A 298 37.85 -5.33 -3.29
N ASN A 299 38.73 -4.51 -3.89
CA ASN A 299 38.95 -4.49 -5.33
C ASN A 299 39.63 -5.80 -5.81
N ALA A 300 40.61 -6.31 -5.06
CA ALA A 300 41.24 -7.61 -5.34
C ALA A 300 40.24 -8.78 -5.26
N VAL A 301 39.40 -8.81 -4.22
CA VAL A 301 38.34 -9.83 -4.06
C VAL A 301 37.33 -9.74 -5.21
N LEU A 302 36.86 -8.54 -5.56
CA LEU A 302 35.92 -8.36 -6.67
C LEU A 302 36.50 -8.85 -8.00
N LYS A 303 37.78 -8.59 -8.26
CA LYS A 303 38.47 -9.07 -9.47
C LYS A 303 38.45 -10.60 -9.56
N ASP A 304 38.70 -11.28 -8.44
CA ASP A 304 38.67 -12.74 -8.38
C ASP A 304 37.26 -13.30 -8.53
N CYS A 305 36.26 -12.69 -7.90
CA CYS A 305 34.86 -13.06 -8.06
C CYS A 305 34.36 -12.89 -9.52
N ILE A 306 34.71 -11.77 -10.16
CA ILE A 306 34.39 -11.52 -11.58
C ILE A 306 35.07 -12.59 -12.46
N GLY A 307 36.36 -12.85 -12.23
CA GLY A 307 37.11 -13.87 -12.94
C GLY A 307 36.46 -15.25 -12.84
N PHE A 308 36.09 -15.66 -11.62
CA PHE A 308 35.40 -16.91 -11.36
C PHE A 308 34.07 -17.01 -12.14
N LEU A 309 33.19 -16.00 -12.02
CA LEU A 309 31.89 -16.02 -12.69
C LEU A 309 32.03 -16.07 -14.22
N LYS A 310 33.01 -15.36 -14.80
CA LYS A 310 33.32 -15.49 -16.23
C LYS A 310 33.67 -16.93 -16.60
N GLY A 311 34.47 -17.61 -15.78
CA GLY A 311 34.86 -19.00 -15.97
C GLY A 311 33.70 -20.02 -15.96
N LEU A 312 32.50 -19.63 -15.53
CA LEU A 312 31.31 -20.50 -15.47
C LEU A 312 30.43 -20.48 -16.73
N GLY A 313 30.83 -19.73 -17.76
CA GLY A 313 30.08 -19.65 -19.03
C GLY A 313 28.79 -18.85 -18.94
N TYR A 314 28.72 -17.83 -18.07
CA TYR A 314 27.68 -16.79 -18.19
C TYR A 314 27.91 -15.96 -19.45
N ASP A 315 26.83 -15.48 -20.06
CA ASP A 315 26.88 -14.65 -21.27
C ASP A 315 27.16 -13.18 -20.95
N LEU A 316 26.85 -12.75 -19.73
CA LEU A 316 27.05 -11.39 -19.22
C LEU A 316 27.29 -11.40 -17.71
N VAL A 317 28.27 -10.62 -17.24
CA VAL A 317 28.46 -10.32 -15.82
C VAL A 317 28.19 -8.83 -15.60
N ILE A 318 27.35 -8.51 -14.60
CA ILE A 318 27.07 -7.13 -14.17
C ILE A 318 27.64 -6.92 -12.78
N VAL A 319 28.33 -5.80 -12.57
CA VAL A 319 28.90 -5.42 -11.27
C VAL A 319 28.35 -4.08 -10.86
N GLU A 320 27.56 -4.03 -9.79
CA GLU A 320 27.06 -2.80 -9.19
C GLU A 320 27.90 -2.41 -7.98
N THR A 321 28.40 -1.17 -7.93
CA THR A 321 29.18 -0.66 -6.80
C THR A 321 28.30 -0.08 -5.69
N ALA A 322 28.91 0.12 -4.51
CA ALA A 322 28.31 0.99 -3.50
C ALA A 322 28.17 2.43 -4.05
N GLY A 323 27.36 3.26 -3.39
CA GLY A 323 27.23 4.68 -3.76
C GLY A 323 28.59 5.38 -3.64
N ILE A 324 29.07 5.94 -4.75
CA ILE A 324 30.39 6.56 -4.84
C ILE A 324 30.36 8.09 -4.68
N GLY A 325 31.50 8.65 -4.27
CA GLY A 325 31.77 10.08 -4.30
C GLY A 325 32.14 10.58 -5.70
N GLN A 326 32.55 11.86 -5.80
CA GLN A 326 32.87 12.49 -7.10
C GLN A 326 34.21 11.99 -7.70
N SER A 327 35.16 11.53 -6.87
CA SER A 327 36.52 11.15 -7.26
C SER A 327 36.79 9.64 -7.28
N ASP A 328 35.74 8.82 -7.20
CA ASP A 328 35.87 7.36 -7.13
C ASP A 328 35.66 6.76 -8.52
N SER A 329 36.70 6.11 -9.09
CA SER A 329 36.66 5.50 -10.43
C SER A 329 37.13 4.05 -10.48
N GLU A 330 37.27 3.40 -9.31
CA GLU A 330 37.91 2.08 -9.18
C GLU A 330 37.23 0.96 -10.00
N ILE A 331 35.95 1.08 -10.33
CA ILE A 331 35.21 0.09 -11.14
C ILE A 331 35.75 -0.01 -12.57
N VAL A 332 36.37 1.06 -13.09
CA VAL A 332 36.83 1.16 -14.47
C VAL A 332 37.92 0.11 -14.76
N ASP A 333 38.77 -0.19 -13.78
CA ASP A 333 39.86 -1.16 -13.91
C ASP A 333 39.39 -2.62 -13.80
N LEU A 334 38.11 -2.85 -13.45
CA LEU A 334 37.54 -4.17 -13.18
C LEU A 334 36.61 -4.67 -14.30
N VAL A 335 36.15 -3.79 -15.18
CA VAL A 335 35.05 -4.09 -16.12
C VAL A 335 35.39 -3.72 -17.55
N ASP A 336 34.74 -4.37 -18.50
CA ASP A 336 34.92 -4.09 -19.93
C ASP A 336 34.14 -2.82 -20.36
N PHE A 337 33.02 -2.55 -19.67
CA PHE A 337 32.11 -1.44 -20.01
C PHE A 337 31.60 -0.71 -18.75
N PRO A 338 32.24 0.40 -18.33
CA PRO A 338 31.79 1.20 -17.20
C PRO A 338 30.61 2.12 -17.55
N MET A 339 29.56 2.08 -16.73
CA MET A 339 28.36 2.90 -16.79
C MET A 339 28.25 3.77 -15.55
N TYR A 340 27.83 5.03 -15.72
CA TYR A 340 27.62 5.97 -14.61
C TYR A 340 26.16 6.38 -14.50
N VAL A 341 25.55 6.15 -13.33
CA VAL A 341 24.16 6.52 -13.02
C VAL A 341 24.13 7.73 -12.10
N MET A 342 23.42 8.78 -12.50
CA MET A 342 23.29 10.02 -11.74
C MET A 342 21.86 10.57 -11.77
N THR A 343 21.60 11.60 -10.98
CA THR A 343 20.33 12.35 -10.96
C THR A 343 20.56 13.80 -11.36
N SER A 344 19.48 14.58 -11.54
CA SER A 344 19.58 16.03 -11.78
C SER A 344 20.13 16.84 -10.60
N ASP A 345 20.20 16.24 -9.41
CA ASP A 345 20.70 16.88 -8.20
C ASP A 345 22.22 16.67 -8.02
N TYR A 346 23.02 17.46 -8.74
CA TYR A 346 24.49 17.51 -8.63
C TYR A 346 25.02 18.88 -8.21
N GLY A 347 24.13 19.81 -7.81
CA GLY A 347 24.47 21.20 -7.52
C GLY A 347 24.69 22.04 -8.77
N ALA A 348 25.74 22.86 -8.79
CA ALA A 348 26.06 23.72 -9.93
C ALA A 348 26.70 22.92 -11.09
N ALA A 349 26.52 23.39 -12.33
CA ALA A 349 27.13 22.76 -13.52
C ALA A 349 28.66 22.59 -13.41
N SER A 350 29.36 23.48 -12.70
CA SER A 350 30.80 23.37 -12.44
C SER A 350 31.20 22.17 -11.58
N GLN A 351 30.25 21.52 -10.89
CA GLN A 351 30.52 20.27 -10.16
C GLN A 351 30.73 19.10 -11.11
N LEU A 352 30.17 19.14 -12.32
CA LEU A 352 30.34 18.08 -13.32
C LEU A 352 31.81 17.95 -13.76
N GLU A 353 32.59 19.03 -13.66
CA GLU A 353 34.04 19.03 -13.95
C GLU A 353 34.86 18.23 -12.92
N LYS A 354 34.28 17.92 -11.77
CA LYS A 354 34.93 17.19 -10.67
C LYS A 354 34.52 15.72 -10.59
N ILE A 355 33.61 15.28 -11.45
CA ILE A 355 33.11 13.90 -11.44
C ILE A 355 33.95 13.09 -12.42
N ASP A 356 34.90 12.32 -11.90
CA ASP A 356 35.85 11.54 -12.71
C ASP A 356 35.12 10.54 -13.62
N MET A 357 34.03 9.95 -13.14
CA MET A 357 33.24 9.01 -13.92
C MET A 357 32.60 9.60 -15.20
N ILE A 358 32.45 10.92 -15.32
CA ILE A 358 32.00 11.52 -16.60
C ILE A 358 33.09 11.38 -17.68
N ASP A 359 34.36 11.36 -17.27
CA ASP A 359 35.48 11.11 -18.16
C ASP A 359 35.56 9.62 -18.56
N TYR A 360 35.47 8.71 -17.59
CA TYR A 360 35.69 7.28 -17.85
C TYR A 360 34.48 6.48 -18.31
N ALA A 361 33.24 6.90 -18.04
CA ALA A 361 32.05 6.12 -18.39
C ALA A 361 31.82 6.06 -19.91
N GLU A 362 31.56 4.85 -20.41
CA GLU A 362 31.17 4.62 -21.81
C GLU A 362 29.71 5.02 -22.08
N LEU A 363 28.89 4.96 -21.02
CA LEU A 363 27.49 5.36 -21.05
C LEU A 363 27.10 6.00 -19.73
N ILE A 364 26.41 7.14 -19.80
CA ILE A 364 25.87 7.84 -18.64
C ILE A 364 24.34 7.74 -18.65
N VAL A 365 23.79 7.37 -17.51
CA VAL A 365 22.35 7.29 -17.24
C VAL A 365 21.95 8.44 -16.33
N LEU A 366 21.22 9.40 -16.86
CA LEU A 366 20.56 10.44 -16.07
C LEU A 366 19.19 9.91 -15.62
N ASN A 367 19.19 9.20 -14.50
CA ASN A 367 18.01 8.56 -13.93
C ASN A 367 17.18 9.54 -13.10
N LYS A 368 15.94 9.15 -12.79
CA LYS A 368 14.94 10.00 -12.13
C LYS A 368 14.67 11.26 -12.94
N TYR A 369 14.51 11.09 -14.25
CA TYR A 369 14.26 12.17 -15.19
C TYR A 369 12.90 12.86 -14.99
N ASP A 370 12.04 12.31 -14.11
CA ASP A 370 10.82 12.95 -13.59
C ASP A 370 11.09 14.15 -12.67
N LYS A 371 12.33 14.32 -12.20
CA LYS A 371 12.70 15.40 -11.28
C LYS A 371 12.86 16.74 -11.99
N ARG A 372 12.58 17.81 -11.25
CA ARG A 372 12.78 19.19 -11.75
C ARG A 372 14.25 19.42 -12.14
N GLY A 373 14.45 20.14 -13.24
CA GLY A 373 15.78 20.46 -13.77
C GLY A 373 16.45 19.31 -14.53
N ALA A 374 15.75 18.21 -14.80
CA ALA A 374 16.31 17.07 -15.54
C ALA A 374 16.72 17.42 -16.99
N GLU A 375 15.97 18.29 -17.67
CA GLU A 375 16.32 18.74 -19.03
C GLU A 375 17.61 19.58 -19.05
N ASP A 376 17.75 20.52 -18.12
CA ASP A 376 18.97 21.30 -17.94
C ASP A 376 20.15 20.39 -17.57
N ALA A 377 19.90 19.42 -16.68
CA ALA A 377 20.89 18.41 -16.30
C ALA A 377 21.37 17.59 -17.50
N LEU A 378 20.46 17.14 -18.36
CA LEU A 378 20.82 16.38 -19.56
C LEU A 378 21.72 17.19 -20.48
N ARG A 379 21.37 18.47 -20.71
CA ARG A 379 22.17 19.39 -21.51
C ARG A 379 23.56 19.59 -20.91
N ASP A 380 23.64 19.84 -19.61
CA ASP A 380 24.90 20.18 -18.94
C ASP A 380 25.83 18.96 -18.88
N VAL A 381 25.29 17.77 -18.60
CA VAL A 381 26.04 16.50 -18.61
C VAL A 381 26.54 16.18 -20.03
N ARG A 382 25.72 16.35 -21.08
CA ARG A 382 26.15 16.17 -22.47
C ARG A 382 27.26 17.13 -22.86
N LYS A 383 27.14 18.41 -22.47
CA LYS A 383 28.20 19.41 -22.70
C LYS A 383 29.49 19.03 -22.00
N GLN A 384 29.42 18.58 -20.75
CA GLN A 384 30.61 18.17 -20.01
C GLN A 384 31.25 16.92 -20.61
N TRP A 385 30.45 15.92 -20.98
CA TRP A 385 30.94 14.72 -21.66
C TRP A 385 31.69 15.06 -22.97
N LYS A 386 31.14 15.98 -23.77
CA LYS A 386 31.80 16.46 -25.00
C LYS A 386 33.11 17.19 -24.71
N ARG A 387 33.15 18.01 -23.65
CA ARG A 387 34.36 18.75 -23.24
C ARG A 387 35.48 17.79 -22.85
N ASN A 388 35.18 16.81 -22.00
CA ASN A 388 36.16 15.81 -21.54
C ASN A 388 36.80 15.06 -22.72
N ARG A 389 36.01 14.78 -23.78
CA ARG A 389 36.47 14.04 -24.97
C ARG A 389 36.88 14.91 -26.16
N VAL A 390 36.88 16.25 -26.02
CA VAL A 390 37.15 17.20 -27.11
C VAL A 390 36.22 16.98 -28.34
N ALA A 391 35.03 16.44 -28.10
CA ALA A 391 34.06 15.99 -29.11
C ALA A 391 32.99 17.04 -29.40
N PHE A 392 33.41 18.30 -29.64
CA PHE A 392 32.49 19.44 -29.74
C PHE A 392 31.51 19.37 -30.93
N GLN A 393 31.88 18.67 -31.99
CA GLN A 393 31.08 18.54 -33.22
C GLN A 393 30.08 17.38 -33.17
N THR A 394 30.17 16.49 -32.18
CA THR A 394 29.25 15.33 -32.05
C THR A 394 27.82 15.83 -31.77
N PRO A 395 26.81 15.41 -32.54
CA PRO A 395 25.42 15.75 -32.26
C PRO A 395 24.97 15.25 -30.87
N ASP A 396 24.10 15.98 -30.17
CA ASP A 396 23.62 15.58 -28.84
C ASP A 396 22.94 14.21 -28.82
N ALA A 397 22.34 13.80 -29.94
CA ALA A 397 21.70 12.50 -30.10
C ALA A 397 22.68 11.31 -30.15
N GLU A 398 23.96 11.58 -30.45
CA GLU A 398 25.03 10.57 -30.51
C GLU A 398 25.86 10.52 -29.22
N VAL A 399 25.71 11.51 -28.34
CA VAL A 399 26.35 11.51 -27.02
C VAL A 399 25.69 10.42 -26.16
N PRO A 400 26.45 9.47 -25.58
CA PRO A 400 25.92 8.34 -24.82
C PRO A 400 25.47 8.75 -23.41
N VAL A 401 24.62 9.77 -23.33
CA VAL A 401 23.98 10.27 -22.11
C VAL A 401 22.47 10.16 -22.31
N TYR A 402 21.86 9.25 -21.55
CA TYR A 402 20.47 8.85 -21.73
C TYR A 402 19.61 9.27 -20.53
N PRO A 403 18.47 9.94 -20.76
CA PRO A 403 17.48 10.21 -19.74
C PRO A 403 16.64 8.96 -19.46
N THR A 404 16.47 8.58 -18.20
CA THR A 404 15.69 7.40 -17.82
C THR A 404 14.82 7.64 -16.59
N ILE A 405 13.71 6.91 -16.50
CA ILE A 405 12.90 6.82 -15.27
C ILE A 405 12.74 5.34 -14.93
N ALA A 406 13.72 4.76 -14.22
CA ALA A 406 13.71 3.32 -13.90
C ALA A 406 12.54 2.89 -12.99
N SER A 407 11.86 3.83 -12.32
CA SER A 407 10.64 3.56 -11.55
C SER A 407 9.38 3.47 -12.43
N GLN A 408 9.44 3.94 -13.67
CA GLN A 408 8.32 3.92 -14.60
C GLN A 408 8.33 2.60 -15.38
N PHE A 409 7.21 1.87 -15.30
CA PHE A 409 7.07 0.61 -16.03
C PHE A 409 7.15 0.85 -17.53
N ASN A 410 7.97 0.05 -18.22
CA ASN A 410 8.19 0.13 -19.67
C ASN A 410 8.62 1.53 -20.14
N ASP A 411 9.49 2.19 -19.37
CA ASP A 411 10.02 3.51 -19.73
C ASP A 411 10.70 3.49 -21.11
N PRO A 412 10.29 4.37 -22.06
CA PRO A 412 10.94 4.48 -23.35
C PRO A 412 12.40 4.95 -23.24
N GLY A 413 12.73 5.76 -22.22
CA GLY A 413 14.10 6.21 -21.96
C GLY A 413 15.05 5.03 -21.67
N VAL A 414 14.66 4.15 -20.75
CA VAL A 414 15.42 2.92 -20.46
C VAL A 414 15.52 2.01 -21.68
N SER A 415 14.44 1.85 -22.46
CA SER A 415 14.46 0.99 -23.66
C SER A 415 15.37 1.55 -24.77
N TRP A 416 15.38 2.87 -24.96
CA TRP A 416 16.32 3.54 -25.86
C TRP A 416 17.77 3.42 -25.39
N MET A 417 18.02 3.60 -24.09
CA MET A 417 19.33 3.40 -23.48
C MET A 417 19.80 1.95 -23.65
N PHE A 418 18.94 0.97 -23.38
CA PHE A 418 19.25 -0.47 -23.50
C PHE A 418 19.63 -0.87 -24.93
N ALA A 419 18.88 -0.41 -25.94
CA ALA A 419 19.21 -0.68 -27.33
C ALA A 419 20.60 -0.13 -27.72
N ASN A 420 20.97 1.04 -27.18
CA ASN A 420 22.29 1.62 -27.39
C ASN A 420 23.39 0.96 -26.57
N LEU A 421 23.10 0.52 -25.34
CA LEU A 421 24.03 -0.28 -24.53
C LEU A 421 24.44 -1.54 -25.30
N CYS A 422 23.47 -2.29 -25.84
CA CYS A 422 23.73 -3.47 -26.67
C CYS A 422 24.57 -3.14 -27.90
N ARG A 423 24.27 -2.03 -28.60
CA ARG A 423 25.04 -1.56 -29.76
C ARG A 423 26.49 -1.22 -29.39
N LEU A 424 26.68 -0.44 -28.33
CA LEU A 424 28.00 0.02 -27.87
C LEU A 424 28.85 -1.14 -27.34
N LEU A 425 28.26 -2.07 -26.58
CA LEU A 425 28.93 -3.30 -26.14
C LEU A 425 29.40 -4.14 -27.33
N ARG A 426 28.53 -4.30 -28.33
CA ARG A 426 28.85 -5.04 -29.56
C ARG A 426 30.01 -4.42 -30.31
N GLU A 427 30.02 -3.11 -30.48
CA GLU A 427 31.09 -2.37 -31.16
C GLU A 427 32.41 -2.43 -30.38
N LYS A 428 32.37 -2.22 -29.06
CA LYS A 428 33.57 -2.19 -28.20
C LYS A 428 34.22 -3.56 -28.06
N LEU A 429 33.43 -4.62 -27.93
CA LEU A 429 33.93 -5.97 -27.61
C LEU A 429 33.88 -6.95 -28.81
N GLY A 430 33.38 -6.51 -29.96
CA GLY A 430 33.26 -7.35 -31.16
C GLY A 430 32.28 -8.52 -30.98
N LEU A 431 31.14 -8.27 -30.33
CA LEU A 431 30.15 -9.30 -30.01
C LEU A 431 29.28 -9.65 -31.24
N PRO A 432 28.71 -10.87 -31.32
CA PRO A 432 27.89 -11.27 -32.45
C PRO A 432 26.55 -10.50 -32.48
N ALA A 433 26.19 -9.97 -33.66
CA ALA A 433 24.98 -9.16 -33.83
C ALA A 433 23.69 -9.92 -33.46
N GLU A 434 23.63 -11.21 -33.76
CA GLU A 434 22.45 -12.07 -33.50
C GLU A 434 22.14 -12.20 -32.00
N ALA A 435 23.14 -12.12 -31.13
CA ALA A 435 23.00 -12.28 -29.68
C ALA A 435 22.96 -10.94 -28.91
N TRP A 436 23.17 -9.81 -29.59
CA TRP A 436 23.29 -8.47 -28.98
C TRP A 436 22.54 -7.38 -29.75
N THR A 437 21.53 -7.75 -30.54
CA THR A 437 20.66 -6.79 -31.24
C THR A 437 19.22 -7.00 -30.80
N PRO A 438 18.70 -6.20 -29.85
CA PRO A 438 17.35 -6.38 -29.35
C PRO A 438 16.31 -5.84 -30.34
N LYS A 439 15.13 -6.46 -30.36
CA LYS A 439 13.99 -6.03 -31.18
C LYS A 439 13.06 -5.11 -30.38
N PHE A 440 13.48 -3.86 -30.17
CA PHE A 440 12.65 -2.83 -29.52
C PHE A 440 12.24 -1.74 -30.50
N ASP A 441 11.01 -1.27 -30.35
CA ASP A 441 10.62 0.01 -30.92
C ASP A 441 11.32 1.14 -30.13
N THR A 442 12.21 1.86 -30.81
CA THR A 442 12.95 3.00 -30.27
C THR A 442 12.51 4.33 -30.91
N THR A 443 11.34 4.35 -31.55
CA THR A 443 10.75 5.59 -32.08
C THR A 443 10.46 6.60 -30.97
N LEU A 444 9.95 6.12 -29.83
CA LEU A 444 9.82 6.87 -28.58
C LEU A 444 11.12 6.77 -27.78
N LYS A 445 11.85 7.88 -27.66
CA LYS A 445 13.15 7.95 -26.96
C LYS A 445 13.10 8.69 -25.63
N GLU A 446 12.25 9.70 -25.54
CA GLU A 446 12.17 10.54 -24.36
C GLU A 446 11.24 9.94 -23.32
N PRO A 447 11.70 9.74 -22.07
CA PRO A 447 10.85 9.35 -20.97
C PRO A 447 9.78 10.44 -20.78
N ARG A 448 8.50 10.05 -20.86
CA ARG A 448 7.39 10.94 -20.51
C ARG A 448 6.97 10.59 -19.09
N ALA A 449 7.42 11.38 -18.13
CA ALA A 449 6.93 11.29 -16.77
C ALA A 449 5.40 11.45 -16.79
N THR A 450 4.66 10.44 -16.31
CA THR A 450 3.24 10.64 -16.03
C THR A 450 3.18 11.53 -14.79
N VAL A 451 3.10 12.84 -15.00
CA VAL A 451 3.01 13.80 -13.91
C VAL A 451 1.67 13.59 -13.21
N LEU A 452 1.67 12.82 -12.12
CA LEU A 452 0.47 12.54 -11.31
C LEU A 452 -0.12 13.84 -10.75
N ILE A 453 0.74 14.75 -10.29
CA ILE A 453 0.37 16.04 -9.73
C ILE A 453 1.13 17.14 -10.47
N PRO A 454 0.46 18.05 -11.19
CA PRO A 454 1.11 19.13 -11.92
C PRO A 454 2.02 19.98 -11.02
N GLY A 455 3.16 20.45 -11.54
CA GLY A 455 4.15 21.22 -10.78
C GLY A 455 3.58 22.42 -10.02
N GLN A 456 2.62 23.13 -10.62
CA GLN A 456 1.92 24.27 -9.99
C GLN A 456 1.03 23.90 -8.81
N ARG A 457 0.68 22.61 -8.66
CA ARG A 457 -0.21 22.10 -7.60
C ARG A 457 0.55 21.44 -6.46
N VAL A 458 1.87 21.27 -6.54
CA VAL A 458 2.68 20.49 -5.57
C VAL A 458 2.49 20.91 -4.10
N ARG A 459 2.11 22.17 -3.83
CA ARG A 459 1.88 22.70 -2.47
C ARG A 459 0.44 22.58 -1.97
N TYR A 460 -0.42 21.79 -2.63
CA TYR A 460 -1.85 21.67 -2.31
C TYR A 460 -2.16 21.42 -0.83
N LEU A 461 -1.42 20.55 -0.14
CA LEU A 461 -1.61 20.28 1.30
C LEU A 461 -1.28 21.50 2.18
N ALA A 462 -0.23 22.24 1.83
CA ALA A 462 0.16 23.45 2.56
C ALA A 462 -0.92 24.52 2.41
N GLU A 463 -1.44 24.69 1.19
CA GLU A 463 -2.50 25.65 0.89
C GLU A 463 -3.82 25.29 1.62
N ILE A 464 -4.19 24.01 1.69
CA ILE A 464 -5.34 23.54 2.49
C ILE A 464 -5.14 23.86 3.97
N ALA A 465 -3.94 23.63 4.51
CA ALA A 465 -3.65 23.91 5.91
C ALA A 465 -3.66 25.41 6.24
N GLU A 466 -3.08 26.25 5.37
CA GLU A 466 -3.12 27.71 5.48
C GLU A 466 -4.55 28.24 5.43
N GLN A 467 -5.36 27.77 4.47
CA GLN A 467 -6.76 28.13 4.34
C GLN A 467 -7.57 27.73 5.58
N GLY A 468 -7.37 26.52 6.11
CA GLY A 468 -8.05 26.05 7.32
C GLY A 468 -7.79 26.96 8.54
N ARG A 469 -6.56 27.45 8.71
CA ARG A 469 -6.19 28.41 9.78
C ARG A 469 -6.82 29.78 9.54
N ALA A 470 -6.79 30.26 8.29
CA ALA A 470 -7.40 31.53 7.92
C ALA A 470 -8.92 31.56 8.17
N ILE A 471 -9.63 30.46 7.87
CA ILE A 471 -11.06 30.32 8.17
C ILE A 471 -11.34 30.44 9.67
N ASN A 472 -10.53 29.79 10.51
CA ASN A 472 -10.71 29.89 11.97
C ASN A 472 -10.51 31.33 12.46
N ALA A 473 -9.45 32.01 12.00
CA ALA A 473 -9.22 33.41 12.35
C ALA A 473 -10.34 34.34 11.85
N ALA A 474 -10.90 34.06 10.67
CA ALA A 474 -12.04 34.80 10.14
C ALA A 474 -13.31 34.58 10.97
N ILE A 475 -13.60 33.35 11.40
CA ILE A 475 -14.71 33.05 12.31
C ILE A 475 -14.56 33.82 13.61
N ASP A 476 -13.36 33.81 14.21
CA ASP A 476 -13.12 34.49 15.49
C ASP A 476 -13.30 36.01 15.33
N LYS A 477 -12.80 36.62 14.25
CA LYS A 477 -13.04 38.04 13.94
C LYS A 477 -14.53 38.38 13.73
N GLN A 478 -15.27 37.48 13.09
CA GLN A 478 -16.71 37.66 12.85
C GLN A 478 -17.51 37.49 14.15
N ALA A 479 -17.07 36.60 15.04
CA ALA A 479 -17.67 36.42 16.36
C ALA A 479 -17.52 37.68 17.22
N GLU A 480 -16.33 38.30 17.23
CA GLU A 480 -16.10 39.59 17.90
C GLU A 480 -16.98 40.72 17.34
N ALA A 481 -17.25 40.74 16.03
CA ALA A 481 -18.19 41.70 15.44
C ALA A 481 -19.64 41.42 15.90
N ALA A 482 -20.03 40.15 15.96
CA ALA A 482 -21.36 39.75 16.42
C ALA A 482 -21.59 40.10 17.89
N ASP A 483 -20.61 39.88 18.77
CA ASP A 483 -20.69 40.25 20.19
C ASP A 483 -20.77 41.76 20.39
N ARG A 484 -20.02 42.54 19.60
CA ARG A 484 -20.14 44.01 19.61
C ARG A 484 -21.53 44.45 19.17
N ALA A 485 -22.06 43.89 18.08
CA ALA A 485 -23.41 44.18 17.62
C ALA A 485 -24.46 43.85 18.69
N GLN A 486 -24.33 42.68 19.35
CA GLN A 486 -25.22 42.30 20.44
C GLN A 486 -25.14 43.27 21.62
N SER A 487 -23.92 43.64 22.01
CA SER A 487 -23.68 44.55 23.15
C SER A 487 -24.31 45.92 22.91
N PHE A 488 -24.13 46.48 21.70
CA PHE A 488 -24.77 47.75 21.34
C PHE A 488 -26.30 47.63 21.28
N TRP A 489 -26.82 46.54 20.71
CA TRP A 489 -28.26 46.30 20.63
C TRP A 489 -28.89 46.19 22.02
N GLN A 490 -28.26 45.45 22.95
CA GLN A 490 -28.71 45.32 24.33
C GLN A 490 -28.62 46.64 25.10
N ALA A 491 -27.55 47.42 24.90
CA ALA A 491 -27.44 48.75 25.50
C ALA A 491 -28.54 49.69 25.00
N LEU A 492 -28.81 49.70 23.69
CA LEU A 492 -29.89 50.49 23.09
C LEU A 492 -31.28 50.02 23.56
N GLN A 493 -31.46 48.72 23.80
CA GLN A 493 -32.67 48.15 24.38
C GLN A 493 -32.89 48.62 25.82
N GLU A 494 -31.85 48.57 26.66
CA GLU A 494 -31.92 48.99 28.07
C GLU A 494 -32.10 50.51 28.21
N LEU A 495 -31.61 51.29 27.24
CA LEU A 495 -31.84 52.73 27.13
C LEU A 495 -33.20 53.08 26.49
N GLU A 496 -34.04 52.07 26.20
CA GLU A 496 -35.37 52.22 25.62
C GLU A 496 -35.39 53.05 24.31
N ASP A 497 -34.41 52.83 23.43
CA ASP A 497 -34.34 53.55 22.14
C ASP A 497 -35.64 53.34 21.33
N PRO A 498 -36.43 54.40 21.05
CA PRO A 498 -37.72 54.28 20.37
C PRO A 498 -37.61 53.78 18.93
N LYS A 499 -36.40 53.84 18.35
CA LYS A 499 -36.13 53.45 16.96
C LYS A 499 -35.36 52.13 16.85
N LEU A 500 -35.18 51.39 17.96
CA LEU A 500 -34.41 50.15 17.97
C LEU A 500 -34.96 49.14 16.94
N PRO A 501 -34.18 48.76 15.91
CA PRO A 501 -34.60 47.73 14.98
C PRO A 501 -34.68 46.37 15.68
N LYS A 502 -35.37 45.42 15.02
CA LYS A 502 -35.31 44.01 15.43
C LYS A 502 -33.84 43.57 15.52
N ALA A 503 -33.55 42.64 16.43
CA ALA A 503 -32.21 42.06 16.57
C ALA A 503 -31.60 41.71 15.21
N LEU A 504 -30.35 42.15 14.98
CA LEU A 504 -29.60 42.02 13.73
C LEU A 504 -30.17 42.81 12.53
N GLY A 505 -31.18 43.67 12.71
CA GLY A 505 -31.64 44.65 11.72
C GLY A 505 -30.74 45.88 11.70
N LEU A 506 -30.77 46.69 10.64
CA LEU A 506 -30.05 47.95 10.54
C LEU A 506 -31.00 49.12 10.82
N TYR A 507 -30.47 50.22 11.36
CA TYR A 507 -31.12 51.52 11.34
C TYR A 507 -31.11 52.12 9.93
N ASP A 508 -32.12 52.92 9.61
CA ASP A 508 -32.17 53.73 8.40
C ASP A 508 -31.17 54.91 8.48
N ALA A 509 -30.77 55.45 7.33
CA ALA A 509 -29.73 56.48 7.25
C ALA A 509 -30.07 57.75 8.05
N ASP A 510 -31.35 58.13 8.09
CA ASP A 510 -31.82 59.31 8.79
C ASP A 510 -31.69 59.16 10.32
N ASP A 511 -31.88 57.96 10.85
CA ASP A 511 -31.79 57.67 12.29
C ASP A 511 -30.36 57.68 12.83
N LEU A 512 -29.37 57.61 11.94
CA LEU A 512 -27.95 57.67 12.24
C LEU A 512 -27.41 59.11 12.28
N THR A 513 -28.17 60.08 11.78
CA THR A 513 -27.74 61.49 11.66
C THR A 513 -28.68 62.48 12.35
N GLU A 514 -29.77 61.98 12.94
CA GLU A 514 -30.75 62.77 13.67
C GLU A 514 -30.13 63.61 14.80
N ALA A 515 -30.55 64.88 14.87
CA ALA A 515 -30.18 65.80 15.94
C ALA A 515 -30.94 65.44 17.22
N GLY A 516 -30.26 64.77 18.16
CA GLY A 516 -30.82 64.30 19.43
C GLY A 516 -29.72 63.97 20.46
N ASP A 517 -29.93 62.95 21.30
CA ASP A 517 -28.91 62.47 22.22
C ASP A 517 -27.73 61.86 21.45
N ARG A 518 -26.58 62.55 21.53
CA ARG A 518 -25.34 62.15 20.86
C ARG A 518 -24.88 60.74 21.24
N SER A 519 -25.15 60.31 22.47
CA SER A 519 -24.77 58.97 22.95
C SER A 519 -25.58 57.91 22.24
N LEU A 520 -26.90 58.11 22.11
CA LEU A 520 -27.78 57.22 21.35
C LEU A 520 -27.38 57.18 19.87
N THR A 521 -27.21 58.34 19.23
CA THR A 521 -26.78 58.39 17.82
C THR A 521 -25.45 57.66 17.61
N THR A 522 -24.49 57.81 18.52
CA THR A 522 -23.21 57.10 18.46
C THR A 522 -23.39 55.59 18.62
N LEU A 523 -24.23 55.14 19.56
CA LEU A 523 -24.51 53.71 19.75
C LEU A 523 -25.23 53.11 18.53
N ARG A 524 -26.19 53.81 17.91
CA ARG A 524 -26.86 53.40 16.67
C ARG A 524 -25.86 53.23 15.52
N GLN A 525 -24.97 54.21 15.33
CA GLN A 525 -23.89 54.14 14.33
C GLN A 525 -22.98 52.94 14.59
N ARG A 526 -22.53 52.74 15.82
CA ARG A 526 -21.64 51.62 16.20
C ARG A 526 -22.32 50.26 16.06
N TYR A 527 -23.62 50.18 16.33
CA TYR A 527 -24.42 49.00 16.07
C TYR A 527 -24.51 48.69 14.57
N ASN A 528 -24.86 49.67 13.74
CA ASN A 528 -24.88 49.49 12.28
C ASN A 528 -23.49 49.09 11.74
N ASP A 529 -22.42 49.75 12.19
CA ASP A 529 -21.03 49.41 11.83
C ASP A 529 -20.73 47.93 12.17
N ALA A 530 -21.12 47.47 13.37
CA ALA A 530 -20.86 46.11 13.83
C ALA A 530 -21.68 45.06 13.06
N VAL A 531 -22.95 45.34 12.76
CA VAL A 531 -23.79 44.45 11.94
C VAL A 531 -23.29 44.42 10.49
N GLN A 532 -22.88 45.55 9.92
CA GLN A 532 -22.33 45.63 8.56
C GLN A 532 -20.93 44.98 8.44
N ALA A 533 -20.20 44.85 9.54
CA ALA A 533 -18.94 44.10 9.56
C ALA A 533 -19.13 42.58 9.45
N LEU A 534 -20.35 42.06 9.66
CA LEU A 534 -20.68 40.66 9.46
C LEU A 534 -20.85 40.33 7.97
N THR A 535 -20.36 39.16 7.55
CA THR A 535 -20.65 38.65 6.21
C THR A 535 -22.13 38.35 6.05
N SER A 536 -22.63 38.40 4.80
CA SER A 536 -24.02 38.08 4.48
C SER A 536 -24.42 36.67 4.93
N GLU A 537 -23.52 35.68 4.80
CA GLU A 537 -23.74 34.31 5.25
C GLU A 537 -23.85 34.19 6.77
N ASN A 538 -22.97 34.87 7.52
CA ASN A 538 -22.98 34.86 8.99
C ASN A 538 -24.23 35.56 9.53
N LEU A 539 -24.58 36.70 8.96
CA LEU A 539 -25.79 37.44 9.32
C LEU A 539 -27.06 36.61 9.05
N LYS A 540 -27.12 35.94 7.89
CA LYS A 540 -28.21 35.02 7.56
C LYS A 540 -28.28 33.88 8.58
N SER A 541 -27.14 33.24 8.88
CA SER A 541 -27.08 32.11 9.82
C SER A 541 -27.56 32.47 11.22
N LEU A 542 -27.20 33.65 11.73
CA LEU A 542 -27.66 34.16 13.02
C LEU A 542 -29.17 34.48 13.01
N ARG A 543 -29.69 35.08 11.93
CA ARG A 543 -31.11 35.40 11.79
C ARG A 543 -31.99 34.15 11.66
N GLU A 544 -31.51 33.10 11.00
CA GLU A 544 -32.22 31.83 10.81
C GLU A 544 -32.10 30.88 12.00
N TRP A 545 -31.15 31.12 12.92
CA TRP A 545 -30.91 30.26 14.08
C TRP A 545 -32.17 29.96 14.92
N PRO A 546 -33.05 30.94 15.26
CA PRO A 546 -34.25 30.65 16.04
C PRO A 546 -35.15 29.58 15.39
N GLN A 547 -35.26 29.58 14.06
CA GLN A 547 -36.02 28.57 13.33
C GLN A 547 -35.31 27.21 13.31
N ARG A 548 -33.98 27.21 13.12
CA ARG A 548 -33.17 25.97 13.16
C ARG A 548 -33.16 25.33 14.55
N LEU A 549 -33.13 26.14 15.61
CA LEU A 549 -33.25 25.68 16.98
C LEU A 549 -34.60 24.99 17.20
N LYS A 550 -35.71 25.61 16.76
CA LYS A 550 -37.04 24.99 16.80
C LYS A 550 -37.09 23.64 16.09
N SER A 551 -36.41 23.49 14.95
CA SER A 551 -36.39 22.22 14.21
C SER A 551 -35.81 21.04 15.00
N ILE A 552 -35.02 21.29 16.06
CA ILE A 552 -34.47 20.24 16.93
C ILE A 552 -35.09 20.22 18.33
N THR A 553 -35.84 21.25 18.73
CA THR A 553 -36.50 21.33 20.05
C THR A 553 -38.01 21.10 20.02
N ASP A 554 -38.66 21.27 18.87
CA ASP A 554 -40.07 20.90 18.74
C ASP A 554 -40.21 19.37 18.79
N PRO A 555 -41.35 18.80 19.22
CA PRO A 555 -41.49 17.35 19.38
C PRO A 555 -41.19 16.54 18.10
N VAL A 556 -41.49 17.13 16.95
CA VAL A 556 -41.36 16.53 15.62
C VAL A 556 -40.71 17.52 14.67
N ASN A 557 -39.85 17.01 13.79
CA ASN A 557 -39.28 17.74 12.68
C ASN A 557 -39.61 17.05 11.34
N GLU A 558 -39.70 17.83 10.27
CA GLU A 558 -39.90 17.34 8.92
C GLU A 558 -38.82 17.91 7.99
N TYR A 559 -38.17 17.05 7.21
CA TYR A 559 -37.16 17.47 6.25
C TYR A 559 -37.24 16.66 4.95
N GLN A 560 -36.73 17.22 3.86
CA GLN A 560 -36.79 16.61 2.53
C GLN A 560 -35.55 15.76 2.24
N VAL A 561 -35.75 14.54 1.73
CA VAL A 561 -34.68 13.70 1.18
C VAL A 561 -35.10 13.19 -0.19
N ARG A 562 -34.40 13.64 -1.24
CA ARG A 562 -34.68 13.24 -2.63
C ARG A 562 -36.16 13.43 -3.01
N GLY A 563 -36.78 14.53 -2.54
CA GLY A 563 -38.19 14.86 -2.79
C GLY A 563 -39.21 14.11 -1.91
N LYS A 564 -38.76 13.34 -0.90
CA LYS A 564 -39.63 12.69 0.08
C LYS A 564 -39.55 13.44 1.42
N THR A 565 -40.70 13.80 1.98
CA THR A 565 -40.80 14.32 3.35
C THR A 565 -40.52 13.19 4.34
N ILE A 566 -39.48 13.35 5.16
CA ILE A 566 -39.19 12.47 6.27
C ILE A 566 -39.58 13.18 7.56
N ARG A 567 -40.49 12.55 8.31
CA ARG A 567 -40.92 12.98 9.63
C ARG A 567 -40.09 12.26 10.69
N VAL A 568 -39.52 13.00 11.64
CA VAL A 568 -38.68 12.45 12.72
C VAL A 568 -39.09 13.05 14.06
N GLU A 569 -39.21 12.20 15.07
CA GLU A 569 -39.38 12.61 16.47
C GLU A 569 -38.04 13.11 17.03
N ASN A 570 -38.02 14.26 17.69
CA ASN A 570 -36.78 14.83 18.24
C ASN A 570 -36.39 14.24 19.60
N TYR A 571 -37.31 13.54 20.25
CA TYR A 571 -37.12 13.01 21.60
C TYR A 571 -37.29 11.49 21.63
N ARG A 572 -36.63 10.86 22.60
CA ARG A 572 -36.87 9.47 23.01
C ARG A 572 -37.21 9.48 24.49
N GLU A 573 -38.38 8.94 24.83
CA GLU A 573 -38.78 8.81 26.23
C GLU A 573 -38.01 7.66 26.91
N SER A 574 -37.43 7.95 28.07
CA SER A 574 -36.77 6.95 28.91
C SER A 574 -37.77 6.24 29.84
N LEU A 575 -37.34 5.15 30.51
CA LEU A 575 -38.14 4.47 31.52
C LEU A 575 -38.52 5.37 32.72
N SER A 576 -37.79 6.47 32.94
CA SER A 576 -38.10 7.47 33.96
C SER A 576 -38.94 8.64 33.41
N HIS A 577 -39.53 8.48 32.22
CA HIS A 577 -40.35 9.48 31.52
C HIS A 577 -39.61 10.78 31.15
N GLN A 578 -38.27 10.77 31.19
CA GLN A 578 -37.48 11.89 30.69
C GLN A 578 -37.46 11.89 29.17
N GLN A 579 -37.73 13.04 28.56
CA GLN A 579 -37.66 13.25 27.12
C GLN A 579 -36.21 13.53 26.72
N ILE A 580 -35.48 12.49 26.31
CA ILE A 580 -34.08 12.59 25.92
C ILE A 580 -33.98 13.12 24.48
N PRO A 581 -33.36 14.29 24.24
CA PRO A 581 -33.25 14.83 22.90
C PRO A 581 -32.28 14.00 22.06
N LYS A 582 -32.64 13.73 20.79
CA LYS A 582 -31.75 13.09 19.82
C LYS A 582 -30.57 14.00 19.43
N ILE A 583 -30.79 15.31 19.45
CA ILE A 583 -29.77 16.35 19.23
C ILE A 583 -29.87 17.33 20.39
N ALA A 584 -28.81 17.43 21.19
CA ALA A 584 -28.75 18.42 22.27
C ALA A 584 -28.58 19.83 21.68
N ALA A 585 -29.52 20.72 21.98
CA ALA A 585 -29.45 22.11 21.54
C ALA A 585 -28.40 22.90 22.36
N PRO A 586 -27.60 23.77 21.71
CA PRO A 586 -26.69 24.64 22.45
C PRO A 586 -27.47 25.73 23.19
N THR A 587 -26.96 26.14 24.35
CA THR A 587 -27.59 27.13 25.24
C THR A 587 -26.90 28.50 25.21
N TYR A 588 -26.12 28.78 24.15
CA TYR A 588 -25.39 30.02 23.97
C TYR A 588 -26.33 31.22 23.94
N LYS A 589 -25.96 32.28 24.67
CA LYS A 589 -26.67 33.57 24.66
C LYS A 589 -25.94 34.61 23.82
N SER A 590 -24.63 34.49 23.68
CA SER A 590 -23.80 35.40 22.88
C SER A 590 -23.98 35.13 21.38
N TRP A 591 -24.11 36.18 20.58
CA TRP A 591 -24.13 36.06 19.12
C TRP A 591 -22.77 35.62 18.58
N GLY A 592 -21.67 36.03 19.22
CA GLY A 592 -20.32 35.57 18.90
C GLY A 592 -20.12 34.08 19.18
N GLU A 593 -20.45 33.60 20.38
CA GLU A 593 -20.39 32.16 20.75
C GLU A 593 -21.22 31.30 19.79
N LEU A 594 -22.45 31.74 19.49
CA LEU A 594 -23.30 31.07 18.53
C LEU A 594 -22.65 31.03 17.14
N LEU A 595 -22.03 32.13 16.70
CA LEU A 595 -21.37 32.17 15.39
C LEU A 595 -20.13 31.26 15.34
N VAL A 596 -19.35 31.17 16.42
CA VAL A 596 -18.25 30.22 16.54
C VAL A 596 -18.77 28.79 16.40
N PHE A 597 -19.86 28.44 17.10
CA PHE A 597 -20.50 27.14 16.97
C PHE A 597 -20.97 26.88 15.53
N LEU A 598 -21.69 27.82 14.91
CA LEU A 598 -22.21 27.68 13.54
C LEU A 598 -21.09 27.54 12.49
N GLY A 599 -19.96 28.22 12.67
CA GLY A 599 -18.83 28.17 11.74
C GLY A 599 -17.84 27.02 11.97
N LYS A 600 -17.74 26.50 13.20
CA LYS A 600 -16.78 25.44 13.56
C LYS A 600 -17.39 24.06 13.71
N GLU A 601 -18.67 23.93 14.07
CA GLU A 601 -19.26 22.63 14.44
C GLU A 601 -20.65 22.40 13.82
N ASN A 602 -21.55 23.36 14.00
CA ASN A 602 -22.93 23.40 13.51
C ASN A 602 -23.77 22.15 13.88
N LEU A 603 -25.08 22.21 13.59
CA LEU A 603 -25.95 21.05 13.72
C LEU A 603 -25.58 19.97 12.70
N PRO A 604 -25.78 18.66 13.01
CA PRO A 604 -25.60 17.59 12.04
C PRO A 604 -26.36 17.87 10.73
N GLY A 605 -25.76 17.49 9.60
CA GLY A 605 -26.30 17.75 8.26
C GLY A 605 -26.09 19.17 7.75
N SER A 606 -25.39 20.03 8.48
CA SER A 606 -25.09 21.42 8.06
C SER A 606 -23.59 21.66 7.99
N TYR A 607 -23.12 22.46 7.03
CA TYR A 607 -21.71 22.83 6.91
C TYR A 607 -21.14 23.42 8.23
N PRO A 608 -19.93 23.04 8.69
CA PRO A 608 -18.94 22.17 8.04
C PRO A 608 -19.06 20.67 8.43
N TYR A 609 -20.28 20.20 8.68
CA TYR A 609 -20.66 18.79 8.92
C TYR A 609 -19.92 18.10 10.07
N THR A 610 -19.46 18.87 11.06
CA THR A 610 -18.64 18.34 12.17
C THR A 610 -19.45 17.40 13.04
N GLY A 611 -20.71 17.74 13.35
CA GLY A 611 -21.68 16.87 14.05
C GLY A 611 -22.19 15.67 13.24
N GLY A 612 -21.84 15.57 11.96
CA GLY A 612 -22.27 14.51 11.04
C GLY A 612 -22.79 15.04 9.72
N VAL A 613 -22.73 14.22 8.67
CA VAL A 613 -23.15 14.59 7.31
C VAL A 613 -24.66 14.53 7.07
N TYR A 614 -25.42 13.92 8.00
CA TYR A 614 -26.88 13.84 7.93
C TYR A 614 -27.50 14.48 9.17
N PRO A 615 -28.69 15.10 9.06
CA PRO A 615 -29.38 15.70 10.21
C PRO A 615 -29.69 14.70 11.33
N TYR A 616 -30.11 13.50 10.95
CA TYR A 616 -30.40 12.40 11.88
C TYR A 616 -29.73 11.11 11.41
N ARG A 617 -29.50 10.19 12.35
CA ARG A 617 -29.14 8.80 12.02
C ARG A 617 -30.31 8.12 11.31
N ARG A 618 -30.00 7.15 10.44
CA ARG A 618 -31.03 6.40 9.72
C ARG A 618 -31.84 5.54 10.70
N SER A 619 -33.16 5.70 10.67
CA SER A 619 -34.07 4.77 11.33
C SER A 619 -34.16 3.48 10.51
N GLY A 620 -33.80 2.33 11.09
CA GLY A 620 -33.94 1.02 10.45
C GLY A 620 -32.78 0.57 9.55
N GLU A 621 -31.64 1.25 9.56
CA GLU A 621 -30.40 0.75 8.95
C GLU A 621 -29.24 1.03 9.90
N ASP A 622 -28.94 0.06 10.76
CA ASP A 622 -27.82 0.17 11.70
C ASP A 622 -26.48 0.28 10.93
N PRO A 623 -25.48 0.97 11.49
CA PRO A 623 -24.15 1.10 10.87
C PRO A 623 -23.38 -0.23 10.83
N ILE A 624 -23.94 -1.30 11.39
CA ILE A 624 -23.37 -2.63 11.48
C ILE A 624 -22.94 -3.09 10.09
N ARG A 625 -21.65 -3.42 9.98
CA ARG A 625 -21.05 -4.04 8.81
C ARG A 625 -19.98 -5.00 9.28
N MET A 626 -20.32 -6.28 9.33
CA MET A 626 -19.40 -7.32 9.81
C MET A 626 -18.52 -7.80 8.67
N PHE A 627 -17.22 -7.85 8.96
CA PHE A 627 -16.18 -8.41 8.12
C PHE A 627 -16.32 -9.94 8.14
N ALA A 628 -16.44 -10.57 6.98
CA ALA A 628 -16.51 -12.01 6.86
C ALA A 628 -15.82 -12.49 5.57
N GLY A 629 -15.17 -13.63 5.68
CA GLY A 629 -14.47 -14.29 4.58
C GLY A 629 -13.64 -15.41 5.16
N GLU A 630 -13.96 -16.65 4.80
CA GLU A 630 -13.23 -17.83 5.24
C GLU A 630 -13.52 -19.00 4.28
N GLY A 631 -12.47 -19.66 3.82
CA GLY A 631 -12.55 -20.86 3.00
C GLY A 631 -13.13 -20.59 1.61
N THR A 632 -14.07 -21.45 1.20
CA THR A 632 -14.67 -21.39 -0.14
C THR A 632 -15.75 -20.29 -0.25
N PRO A 633 -16.11 -19.89 -1.47
CA PRO A 633 -17.21 -18.94 -1.71
C PRO A 633 -18.51 -19.36 -1.03
N GLU A 634 -18.87 -20.64 -1.04
CA GLU A 634 -20.09 -21.17 -0.42
C GLU A 634 -20.06 -21.10 1.10
N ARG A 635 -18.90 -21.37 1.72
CA ARG A 635 -18.75 -21.22 3.18
C ARG A 635 -18.96 -19.76 3.60
N THR A 636 -18.36 -18.84 2.86
CA THR A 636 -18.51 -17.41 3.11
C THR A 636 -19.94 -16.93 2.80
N ASN A 637 -20.57 -17.42 1.73
CA ASN A 637 -21.97 -17.15 1.41
C ASN A 637 -22.91 -17.56 2.57
N ARG A 638 -22.74 -18.77 3.11
CA ARG A 638 -23.50 -19.23 4.29
C ARG A 638 -23.31 -18.30 5.49
N ARG A 639 -22.09 -17.82 5.73
CA ARG A 639 -21.81 -16.86 6.81
C ARG A 639 -22.47 -15.50 6.56
N PHE A 640 -22.50 -15.00 5.32
CA PHE A 640 -23.22 -13.77 4.99
C PHE A 640 -24.71 -13.88 5.23
N HIS A 641 -25.33 -15.00 4.83
CA HIS A 641 -26.75 -15.25 5.11
C HIS A 641 -27.01 -15.31 6.62
N TYR A 642 -26.20 -16.05 7.36
CA TYR A 642 -26.26 -16.13 8.83
C TYR A 642 -26.20 -14.76 9.51
N LEU A 643 -25.24 -13.91 9.11
CA LEU A 643 -25.06 -12.57 9.70
C LEU A 643 -26.18 -11.60 9.30
N SER A 644 -26.83 -11.82 8.15
CA SER A 644 -27.89 -10.94 7.65
C SER A 644 -29.29 -11.32 8.12
N VAL A 645 -29.46 -12.48 8.78
CA VAL A 645 -30.78 -12.95 9.24
C VAL A 645 -31.43 -11.93 10.16
N GLY A 646 -32.69 -11.59 9.87
CA GLY A 646 -33.50 -10.69 10.69
C GLY A 646 -33.12 -9.20 10.59
N GLN A 647 -32.14 -8.85 9.74
CA GLN A 647 -31.77 -7.47 9.49
C GLN A 647 -32.61 -6.88 8.34
N PRO A 648 -33.06 -5.61 8.44
CA PRO A 648 -33.84 -4.95 7.38
C PRO A 648 -33.03 -4.63 6.11
N ALA A 649 -31.70 -4.69 6.18
CA ALA A 649 -30.79 -4.43 5.07
C ALA A 649 -29.55 -5.33 5.15
N ALA A 650 -29.11 -5.86 4.01
CA ALA A 650 -27.91 -6.68 3.88
C ALA A 650 -26.68 -5.81 3.61
N ARG A 651 -25.82 -5.63 4.63
CA ARG A 651 -24.58 -4.84 4.55
C ARG A 651 -23.36 -5.74 4.69
N LEU A 652 -22.95 -6.34 3.58
CA LEU A 652 -21.89 -7.34 3.54
C LEU A 652 -20.51 -6.69 3.51
N SER A 653 -19.52 -7.31 4.15
CA SER A 653 -18.12 -6.90 4.03
C SER A 653 -17.22 -8.11 3.84
N THR A 654 -16.57 -8.17 2.68
CA THR A 654 -15.83 -9.33 2.21
C THR A 654 -14.34 -9.19 2.52
N ALA A 655 -13.80 -10.22 3.17
CA ALA A 655 -12.38 -10.44 3.40
C ALA A 655 -11.87 -11.50 2.42
N PHE A 656 -10.86 -11.19 1.60
CA PHE A 656 -10.27 -12.15 0.68
C PHE A 656 -9.05 -12.82 1.30
N ASP A 657 -8.78 -14.07 0.92
CA ASP A 657 -7.59 -14.78 1.35
C ASP A 657 -6.32 -14.14 0.76
N SER A 658 -5.16 -14.47 1.33
CA SER A 658 -3.90 -13.86 0.89
C SER A 658 -3.58 -14.16 -0.58
N VAL A 659 -4.00 -15.32 -1.10
CA VAL A 659 -3.80 -15.69 -2.51
C VAL A 659 -4.55 -14.71 -3.43
N THR A 660 -5.83 -14.47 -3.16
CA THR A 660 -6.66 -13.51 -3.91
C THR A 660 -6.18 -12.07 -3.69
N LEU A 661 -5.75 -11.69 -2.48
CA LEU A 661 -5.24 -10.35 -2.18
C LEU A 661 -4.03 -9.97 -3.02
N TYR A 662 -3.22 -10.96 -3.43
CA TYR A 662 -2.05 -10.78 -4.28
C TYR A 662 -2.31 -11.08 -5.77
N GLY A 663 -3.56 -11.36 -6.16
CA GLY A 663 -3.94 -11.53 -7.57
C GLY A 663 -3.40 -12.81 -8.20
N GLU A 664 -3.19 -13.85 -7.40
CA GLU A 664 -2.68 -15.14 -7.85
C GLU A 664 -3.81 -16.18 -7.87
N ASP A 665 -3.66 -17.20 -8.72
CA ASP A 665 -4.54 -18.37 -8.72
C ASP A 665 -4.11 -19.39 -7.65
N PRO A 666 -5.03 -20.21 -7.12
CA PRO A 666 -4.68 -21.31 -6.22
C PRO A 666 -3.78 -22.34 -6.92
N ALA A 667 -2.80 -22.89 -6.20
CA ALA A 667 -1.84 -23.86 -6.71
C ALA A 667 -1.49 -24.94 -5.67
N GLU A 668 -1.06 -26.11 -6.14
CA GLU A 668 -0.64 -27.25 -5.30
C GLU A 668 0.68 -26.99 -4.55
N ARG A 669 1.47 -25.98 -4.97
CA ARG A 669 2.73 -25.63 -4.32
C ARG A 669 2.48 -25.32 -2.84
N PRO A 670 3.18 -25.94 -1.87
CA PRO A 670 2.80 -25.88 -0.46
C PRO A 670 2.67 -24.46 0.13
N ASP A 671 3.52 -23.53 -0.31
CA ASP A 671 3.51 -22.14 0.14
C ASP A 671 2.33 -21.30 -0.39
N ILE A 672 1.63 -21.79 -1.43
CA ILE A 672 0.34 -21.27 -1.90
C ILE A 672 -0.79 -22.10 -1.29
N TYR A 673 -0.72 -23.43 -1.39
CA TYR A 673 -1.77 -24.35 -0.96
C TYR A 673 -2.19 -24.15 0.50
N GLY A 674 -1.22 -24.03 1.41
CA GLY A 674 -1.46 -23.79 2.83
C GLY A 674 -2.09 -22.44 3.15
N LYS A 675 -2.28 -21.56 2.16
CA LYS A 675 -2.89 -20.23 2.32
C LYS A 675 -4.26 -20.09 1.66
N ILE A 676 -4.67 -21.06 0.84
CA ILE A 676 -5.95 -21.00 0.11
C ILE A 676 -7.10 -21.02 1.11
N GLY A 677 -7.92 -19.97 1.11
CA GLY A 677 -9.08 -19.84 1.99
C GLY A 677 -8.76 -19.58 3.47
N ASN A 678 -7.49 -19.40 3.82
CA ASN A 678 -7.07 -18.97 5.14
C ASN A 678 -7.16 -17.45 5.24
N SER A 679 -7.61 -16.95 6.40
CA SER A 679 -7.74 -15.52 6.68
C SER A 679 -8.69 -14.75 5.74
N GLY A 680 -9.45 -15.44 4.89
CA GLY A 680 -10.35 -14.83 3.91
C GLY A 680 -10.95 -15.85 2.94
N VAL A 681 -11.81 -15.39 2.03
CA VAL A 681 -12.38 -16.21 0.96
C VAL A 681 -11.48 -16.23 -0.27
N ASN A 682 -11.31 -17.41 -0.89
CA ASN A 682 -10.58 -17.56 -2.15
C ASN A 682 -11.51 -17.30 -3.35
N ILE A 683 -11.16 -16.35 -4.24
CA ILE A 683 -11.95 -15.96 -5.42
C ILE A 683 -11.06 -15.86 -6.67
N PRO A 684 -10.79 -16.97 -7.36
CA PRO A 684 -9.99 -16.98 -8.59
C PRO A 684 -10.81 -16.69 -9.85
N THR A 685 -12.12 -16.97 -9.84
CA THR A 685 -12.96 -16.85 -11.04
C THR A 685 -14.24 -16.04 -10.84
N LEU A 686 -14.88 -15.67 -11.95
CA LEU A 686 -16.21 -15.05 -11.96
C LEU A 686 -17.28 -15.94 -11.31
N ASP A 687 -17.21 -17.25 -11.51
CA ASP A 687 -18.19 -18.18 -10.93
C ASP A 687 -18.06 -18.26 -9.41
N ASP A 688 -16.85 -18.14 -8.88
CA ASP A 688 -16.62 -18.07 -7.44
C ASP A 688 -17.19 -16.77 -6.86
N MET A 689 -17.08 -15.66 -7.58
CA MET A 689 -17.76 -14.40 -7.23
C MET A 689 -19.29 -14.52 -7.26
N LYS A 690 -19.84 -15.24 -8.25
CA LYS A 690 -21.29 -15.53 -8.35
C LYS A 690 -21.78 -16.36 -7.16
N LYS A 691 -21.06 -17.43 -6.80
CA LYS A 691 -21.38 -18.27 -5.64
C LYS A 691 -21.34 -17.46 -4.35
N LEU A 692 -20.31 -16.63 -4.17
CA LEU A 692 -20.10 -15.80 -2.98
C LEU A 692 -21.33 -14.93 -2.65
N TYR A 693 -21.92 -14.29 -3.66
CA TYR A 693 -23.06 -13.38 -3.48
C TYR A 693 -24.42 -13.96 -3.90
N SER A 694 -24.49 -15.28 -4.09
CA SER A 694 -25.76 -15.93 -4.43
C SER A 694 -26.83 -15.70 -3.36
N GLY A 695 -28.07 -15.50 -3.78
CA GLY A 695 -29.21 -15.18 -2.92
C GLY A 695 -29.25 -13.73 -2.39
N PHE A 696 -28.28 -12.88 -2.75
CA PHE A 696 -28.33 -11.44 -2.46
C PHE A 696 -28.49 -10.66 -3.76
N ASP A 697 -29.63 -9.98 -3.96
CA ASP A 697 -29.81 -9.08 -5.09
C ASP A 697 -28.94 -7.83 -4.95
N LEU A 698 -27.86 -7.77 -5.74
CA LEU A 698 -26.85 -6.71 -5.67
C LEU A 698 -27.36 -5.34 -6.14
N CYS A 699 -28.51 -5.30 -6.82
CA CYS A 699 -29.18 -4.06 -7.23
C CYS A 699 -30.29 -3.63 -6.25
N ALA A 700 -30.60 -4.43 -5.23
CA ALA A 700 -31.62 -4.06 -4.27
C ALA A 700 -31.20 -2.82 -3.45
N PRO A 701 -32.11 -1.87 -3.17
CA PRO A 701 -31.81 -0.68 -2.37
C PRO A 701 -31.51 -1.02 -0.89
N THR A 702 -31.73 -2.25 -0.46
CA THR A 702 -31.42 -2.75 0.88
C THR A 702 -30.13 -3.59 0.91
N THR A 703 -29.43 -3.77 -0.22
CA THR A 703 -28.18 -4.53 -0.30
C THR A 703 -27.01 -3.59 -0.58
N SER A 704 -25.89 -3.77 0.12
CA SER A 704 -24.63 -3.11 -0.22
C SER A 704 -23.42 -3.93 0.19
N VAL A 705 -22.49 -4.12 -0.75
CA VAL A 705 -21.31 -4.97 -0.55
C VAL A 705 -20.05 -4.11 -0.46
N SER A 706 -19.25 -4.33 0.58
CA SER A 706 -17.91 -3.75 0.72
C SER A 706 -16.88 -4.84 0.47
N MET A 707 -15.88 -4.59 -0.37
CA MET A 707 -14.82 -5.55 -0.72
C MET A 707 -13.45 -4.96 -0.37
N THR A 708 -12.73 -5.65 0.51
CA THR A 708 -11.42 -5.20 0.99
C THR A 708 -10.32 -5.81 0.15
N ILE A 709 -10.04 -5.16 -0.97
CA ILE A 709 -9.06 -5.57 -1.97
C ILE A 709 -8.33 -4.33 -2.50
N ASN A 710 -7.02 -4.44 -2.75
CA ASN A 710 -6.18 -3.32 -3.18
C ASN A 710 -5.43 -3.63 -4.49
N GLY A 711 -4.36 -4.42 -4.46
CA GLY A 711 -3.53 -4.73 -5.64
C GLY A 711 -4.34 -5.15 -6.88
N PRO A 712 -5.11 -6.25 -6.81
CA PRO A 712 -5.95 -6.71 -7.92
C PRO A 712 -7.38 -6.16 -7.86
N ALA A 713 -7.62 -5.02 -7.16
CA ALA A 713 -8.94 -4.43 -7.04
C ALA A 713 -9.66 -4.18 -8.37
N PRO A 714 -9.00 -3.73 -9.47
CA PRO A 714 -9.66 -3.60 -10.76
C PRO A 714 -10.25 -4.92 -11.28
N ILE A 715 -9.54 -6.02 -11.08
CA ILE A 715 -9.94 -7.36 -11.51
C ILE A 715 -11.14 -7.83 -10.69
N ILE A 716 -11.03 -7.78 -9.36
CA ILE A 716 -12.11 -8.18 -8.44
C ILE A 716 -13.37 -7.32 -8.63
N LEU A 717 -13.21 -6.01 -8.89
CA LEU A 717 -14.32 -5.12 -9.21
C LEU A 717 -15.01 -5.52 -10.52
N ALA A 718 -14.24 -5.89 -11.55
CA ALA A 718 -14.80 -6.38 -12.80
C ALA A 718 -15.58 -7.69 -12.59
N LEU A 719 -15.06 -8.63 -11.78
CA LEU A 719 -15.80 -9.85 -11.41
C LEU A 719 -17.12 -9.50 -10.72
N PHE A 720 -17.09 -8.61 -9.71
CA PHE A 720 -18.29 -8.18 -8.99
C PHE A 720 -19.33 -7.51 -9.89
N MET A 721 -18.91 -6.60 -10.77
CA MET A 721 -19.82 -5.91 -11.69
C MET A 721 -20.47 -6.90 -12.67
N ASN A 722 -19.71 -7.87 -13.17
CA ASN A 722 -20.27 -8.95 -14.01
C ASN A 722 -21.22 -9.85 -13.22
N THR A 723 -20.93 -10.18 -11.95
CA THR A 723 -21.87 -10.90 -11.09
C THR A 723 -23.19 -10.15 -10.92
N ALA A 724 -23.15 -8.84 -10.70
CA ALA A 724 -24.36 -8.03 -10.57
C ALA A 724 -25.16 -7.98 -11.90
N ILE A 725 -24.47 -7.84 -13.04
CA ILE A 725 -25.09 -7.85 -14.37
C ILE A 725 -25.75 -9.21 -14.63
N ASP A 726 -25.03 -10.30 -14.39
CA ASP A 726 -25.54 -11.66 -14.61
C ASP A 726 -26.73 -11.99 -13.71
N GLN A 727 -26.79 -11.47 -12.47
CA GLN A 727 -27.99 -11.57 -11.64
C GLN A 727 -29.22 -10.88 -12.27
N GLN A 728 -29.05 -9.69 -12.85
CA GLN A 728 -30.18 -8.99 -13.49
C GLN A 728 -30.56 -9.63 -14.83
N VAL A 729 -29.61 -10.19 -15.58
CA VAL A 729 -29.89 -11.03 -16.75
C VAL A 729 -30.66 -12.28 -16.34
N GLU A 730 -30.25 -12.96 -15.28
CA GLU A 730 -30.96 -14.13 -14.75
C GLU A 730 -32.41 -13.78 -14.37
N LYS A 731 -32.61 -12.66 -13.67
CA LYS A 731 -33.96 -12.16 -13.33
C LYS A 731 -34.77 -11.83 -14.58
N TYR A 732 -34.15 -11.19 -15.59
CA TYR A 732 -34.81 -10.88 -16.85
C TYR A 732 -35.26 -12.14 -17.58
N LEU A 733 -34.39 -13.16 -17.67
CA LEU A 733 -34.70 -14.44 -18.31
C LEU A 733 -35.78 -15.21 -17.53
N LYS A 734 -35.68 -15.29 -16.20
CA LYS A 734 -36.65 -16.00 -15.34
C LYS A 734 -38.00 -15.31 -15.21
N ALA A 735 -38.11 -14.03 -15.56
CA ALA A 735 -39.38 -13.31 -15.56
C ALA A 735 -40.38 -13.84 -16.61
N ASP A 736 -39.92 -14.66 -17.55
CA ASP A 736 -40.74 -15.30 -18.58
C ASP A 736 -40.29 -16.76 -18.78
N PRO A 737 -41.19 -17.73 -18.54
CA PRO A 737 -40.87 -19.15 -18.66
C PRO A 737 -40.29 -19.56 -20.02
N GLU A 738 -40.71 -18.94 -21.12
CA GLU A 738 -40.24 -19.28 -22.46
C GLU A 738 -38.80 -18.80 -22.67
N ARG A 739 -38.50 -17.56 -22.26
CA ARG A 739 -37.13 -17.00 -22.31
C ARG A 739 -36.16 -17.80 -21.44
N TRP A 740 -36.59 -18.24 -20.26
CA TRP A 740 -35.78 -19.10 -19.41
C TRP A 740 -35.54 -20.48 -20.04
N ALA A 741 -36.56 -21.08 -20.67
CA ALA A 741 -36.41 -22.38 -21.34
C ALA A 741 -35.43 -22.31 -22.53
N GLU A 742 -35.50 -21.26 -23.36
CA GLU A 742 -34.55 -21.04 -24.46
C GLU A 742 -33.11 -20.85 -23.93
N ALA A 743 -32.95 -20.04 -22.88
CA ALA A 743 -31.65 -19.86 -22.24
C ALA A 743 -31.12 -21.20 -21.69
N GLN A 744 -31.96 -22.02 -21.07
CA GLN A 744 -31.55 -23.33 -20.57
C GLN A 744 -31.07 -24.25 -21.68
N GLN A 745 -31.73 -24.25 -22.84
CA GLN A 745 -31.27 -25.00 -24.02
C GLN A 745 -29.89 -24.53 -24.51
N LYS A 746 -29.65 -23.21 -24.57
CA LYS A 746 -28.33 -22.66 -24.94
C LYS A 746 -27.25 -23.04 -23.93
N ILE A 747 -27.57 -23.00 -22.64
CA ILE A 747 -26.66 -23.41 -21.56
C ILE A 747 -26.34 -24.90 -21.67
N ASP A 748 -27.34 -25.75 -21.83
CA ASP A 748 -27.15 -27.20 -21.92
C ASP A 748 -26.32 -27.58 -23.15
N ALA A 749 -26.55 -26.92 -24.29
CA ALA A 749 -25.72 -27.06 -25.48
C ALA A 749 -24.27 -26.57 -25.27
N PHE A 750 -24.07 -25.46 -24.56
CA PHE A 750 -22.72 -24.95 -24.24
C PHE A 750 -21.91 -25.91 -23.36
N PHE A 751 -22.60 -26.66 -22.48
CA PHE A 751 -21.99 -27.64 -21.58
C PHE A 751 -22.04 -29.07 -22.11
N GLU A 752 -22.43 -29.31 -23.36
CA GLU A 752 -22.37 -30.64 -23.95
C GLU A 752 -20.92 -31.17 -23.92
N GLY A 753 -20.71 -32.30 -23.25
CA GLY A 753 -19.37 -32.88 -23.05
C GLY A 753 -18.46 -32.14 -22.05
N ARG A 754 -18.99 -31.15 -21.29
CA ARG A 754 -18.25 -30.37 -20.28
C ARG A 754 -18.92 -30.45 -18.91
N THR A 755 -18.15 -30.27 -17.85
CA THR A 755 -18.70 -30.19 -16.50
C THR A 755 -19.17 -28.76 -16.21
N ARG A 756 -20.47 -28.57 -15.97
CA ARG A 756 -21.02 -27.27 -15.54
C ARG A 756 -20.61 -26.98 -14.09
N PRO A 757 -20.10 -25.78 -13.77
CA PRO A 757 -19.84 -25.37 -12.39
C PRO A 757 -21.11 -25.36 -11.56
N ARG A 758 -21.02 -25.74 -10.28
CA ARG A 758 -22.16 -25.82 -9.36
C ARG A 758 -21.82 -25.19 -8.01
N TYR A 759 -22.84 -24.82 -7.26
CA TYR A 759 -22.72 -24.49 -5.84
C TYR A 759 -22.54 -25.78 -5.03
N HIS A 760 -21.48 -25.87 -4.22
CA HIS A 760 -21.20 -27.07 -3.43
C HIS A 760 -21.86 -27.04 -2.04
N GLY A 761 -22.62 -28.09 -1.74
CA GLY A 761 -23.38 -28.25 -0.49
C GLY A 761 -24.77 -27.60 -0.55
N ASP A 762 -25.44 -27.57 0.60
CA ASP A 762 -26.80 -27.03 0.70
C ASP A 762 -26.81 -25.49 0.66
N LEU A 763 -27.87 -24.93 0.07
CA LEU A 763 -28.14 -23.49 0.11
C LEU A 763 -28.51 -23.08 1.54
N PRO A 764 -27.93 -21.98 2.08
CA PRO A 764 -28.31 -21.48 3.40
C PRO A 764 -29.77 -21.02 3.42
N ALA A 765 -30.37 -21.01 4.61
CA ALA A 765 -31.70 -20.46 4.80
C ALA A 765 -31.78 -19.00 4.33
N GLY A 766 -32.79 -18.69 3.51
CA GLY A 766 -32.97 -17.36 2.90
C GLY A 766 -32.32 -17.17 1.53
N ASN A 767 -31.51 -18.12 1.06
CA ASN A 767 -30.96 -18.09 -0.30
C ASN A 767 -31.96 -18.71 -1.30
N ASP A 768 -32.40 -17.92 -2.27
CA ASP A 768 -33.37 -18.30 -3.31
C ASP A 768 -32.73 -18.85 -4.60
N GLY A 769 -31.40 -19.01 -4.61
CA GLY A 769 -30.63 -19.49 -5.75
C GLY A 769 -30.32 -18.41 -6.81
N LEU A 770 -30.69 -17.14 -6.58
CA LEU A 770 -30.34 -16.04 -7.47
C LEU A 770 -28.82 -15.94 -7.68
N GLY A 771 -28.39 -15.84 -8.93
CA GLY A 771 -26.98 -15.72 -9.33
C GLY A 771 -26.32 -17.06 -9.64
N LEU A 772 -27.00 -18.18 -9.40
CA LEU A 772 -26.49 -19.52 -9.73
C LEU A 772 -26.94 -20.02 -11.11
N GLY A 773 -27.93 -19.37 -11.74
CA GLY A 773 -28.48 -19.80 -13.02
C GLY A 773 -27.48 -19.71 -14.17
N LEU A 774 -26.55 -18.77 -14.09
CA LEU A 774 -25.53 -18.48 -15.11
C LEU A 774 -24.12 -18.96 -14.71
N LEU A 775 -23.98 -19.97 -13.84
CA LEU A 775 -22.64 -20.50 -13.54
C LEU A 775 -21.98 -21.12 -14.80
N GLY A 776 -20.76 -20.65 -15.10
CA GLY A 776 -19.91 -21.05 -16.21
C GLY A 776 -20.23 -20.40 -17.57
N ILE A 777 -21.17 -19.46 -17.60
CA ILE A 777 -21.55 -18.69 -18.80
C ILE A 777 -21.89 -17.24 -18.42
N THR A 778 -21.76 -16.29 -19.34
CA THR A 778 -22.06 -14.88 -19.10
C THR A 778 -23.34 -14.44 -19.82
N GLY A 779 -24.02 -13.42 -19.30
CA GLY A 779 -25.32 -12.98 -19.83
C GLY A 779 -25.29 -12.51 -21.29
N ASP A 780 -24.17 -12.00 -21.78
CA ASP A 780 -23.96 -11.58 -23.17
C ASP A 780 -23.94 -12.76 -24.16
N GLN A 781 -23.72 -13.99 -23.67
CA GLN A 781 -23.80 -15.20 -24.49
C GLN A 781 -25.23 -15.75 -24.60
N LEU A 782 -26.16 -15.26 -23.77
CA LEU A 782 -27.54 -15.72 -23.71
C LEU A 782 -28.53 -14.74 -24.33
N LEU A 783 -28.19 -13.45 -24.33
CA LEU A 783 -29.02 -12.36 -24.83
C LEU A 783 -28.44 -11.75 -26.11
N ASP A 784 -29.28 -11.04 -26.87
CA ASP A 784 -28.81 -10.15 -27.92
C ASP A 784 -28.05 -8.94 -27.34
N ALA A 785 -27.21 -8.32 -28.17
CA ALA A 785 -26.33 -7.23 -27.76
C ALA A 785 -27.07 -5.99 -27.23
N GLU A 786 -28.25 -5.67 -27.78
CA GLU A 786 -29.03 -4.50 -27.39
C GLU A 786 -29.66 -4.71 -26.00
N THR A 787 -30.30 -5.86 -25.80
CA THR A 787 -30.91 -6.22 -24.51
C THR A 787 -29.85 -6.30 -23.40
N TYR A 788 -28.71 -6.94 -23.68
CA TYR A 788 -27.61 -7.02 -22.71
C TYR A 788 -27.06 -5.63 -22.36
N ALA A 789 -26.81 -4.78 -23.36
CA ALA A 789 -26.30 -3.42 -23.13
C ALA A 789 -27.23 -2.57 -22.26
N ARG A 790 -28.55 -2.69 -22.46
CA ARG A 790 -29.56 -2.02 -21.64
C ARG A 790 -29.53 -2.50 -20.18
N ILE A 791 -29.56 -3.82 -19.96
CA ILE A 791 -29.51 -4.40 -18.60
C ILE A 791 -28.21 -4.02 -17.90
N LYS A 792 -27.07 -4.07 -18.62
CA LYS A 792 -25.77 -3.65 -18.10
C LYS A 792 -25.77 -2.19 -17.65
N ALA A 793 -26.28 -1.27 -18.48
CA ALA A 793 -26.35 0.15 -18.14
C ALA A 793 -27.23 0.43 -16.91
N GLU A 794 -28.42 -0.20 -16.84
CA GLU A 794 -29.33 -0.09 -15.69
C GLU A 794 -28.71 -0.65 -14.40
N THR A 795 -28.02 -1.79 -14.51
CA THR A 795 -27.32 -2.45 -13.39
C THR A 795 -26.20 -1.57 -12.85
N LEU A 796 -25.32 -1.06 -13.72
CA LEU A 796 -24.21 -0.20 -13.34
C LEU A 796 -24.66 1.10 -12.64
N ALA A 797 -25.79 1.67 -13.07
CA ALA A 797 -26.37 2.86 -12.43
C ALA A 797 -26.99 2.58 -11.04
N THR A 798 -27.37 1.33 -10.77
CA THR A 798 -28.16 0.95 -9.59
C THR A 798 -27.32 0.29 -8.50
N VAL A 799 -26.35 -0.55 -8.88
CA VAL A 799 -25.53 -1.38 -7.98
C VAL A 799 -24.89 -0.56 -6.85
N ARG A 800 -24.89 -1.12 -5.64
CA ARG A 800 -24.41 -0.45 -4.43
C ARG A 800 -23.25 -1.19 -3.78
N GLY A 801 -22.20 -0.45 -3.47
CA GLY A 801 -21.07 -1.06 -2.77
C GLY A 801 -19.86 -0.16 -2.63
N THR A 802 -18.76 -0.77 -2.21
CA THR A 802 -17.47 -0.13 -2.00
C THR A 802 -16.38 -1.11 -2.35
N VAL A 803 -15.40 -0.66 -3.13
CA VAL A 803 -14.10 -1.34 -3.24
C VAL A 803 -13.07 -0.49 -2.49
N GLN A 804 -12.16 -1.14 -1.77
CA GLN A 804 -11.18 -0.40 -0.98
C GLN A 804 -10.16 0.33 -1.85
N ALA A 805 -9.40 -0.41 -2.67
CA ALA A 805 -8.58 0.10 -3.77
C ALA A 805 -7.69 1.32 -3.46
N ASP A 806 -7.26 1.54 -2.22
CA ASP A 806 -6.41 2.69 -1.87
C ASP A 806 -4.94 2.30 -2.00
N ILE A 807 -4.34 2.58 -3.15
CA ILE A 807 -2.96 2.23 -3.47
C ILE A 807 -1.93 3.05 -2.69
N LEU A 808 -2.28 4.28 -2.26
CA LEU A 808 -1.32 5.13 -1.56
C LEU A 808 -1.00 4.59 -0.16
N LYS A 809 -1.99 4.00 0.53
CA LYS A 809 -1.73 3.32 1.81
C LYS A 809 -0.96 2.00 1.65
N GLU A 810 -1.00 1.37 0.46
CA GLU A 810 -0.30 0.11 0.21
C GLU A 810 1.20 0.32 0.29
N ASP A 811 1.70 1.39 -0.34
CA ASP A 811 3.11 1.77 -0.29
C ASP A 811 3.52 2.28 1.10
N GLN A 812 2.59 2.93 1.82
CA GLN A 812 2.88 3.51 3.14
C GLN A 812 2.89 2.49 4.29
N ALA A 813 2.06 1.43 4.22
CA ALA A 813 1.80 0.57 5.37
C ALA A 813 1.42 -0.88 5.06
N GLN A 814 0.50 -1.13 4.12
CA GLN A 814 -0.11 -2.47 4.00
C GLN A 814 0.68 -3.45 3.14
N ASN A 815 1.52 -2.97 2.22
CA ASN A 815 2.45 -3.78 1.44
C ASN A 815 1.79 -4.90 0.60
N THR A 816 0.56 -4.69 0.12
CA THR A 816 -0.14 -5.59 -0.84
C THR A 816 -0.18 -5.02 -2.27
N CYS A 817 0.65 -4.02 -2.56
CA CYS A 817 0.80 -3.53 -3.94
C CYS A 817 1.56 -4.56 -4.78
N ILE A 818 0.90 -5.10 -5.81
CA ILE A 818 1.47 -6.10 -6.72
C ILE A 818 1.94 -5.50 -8.06
N PHE A 819 1.54 -4.25 -8.32
CA PHE A 819 1.95 -3.48 -9.49
C PHE A 819 2.80 -2.30 -9.04
N SER A 820 3.48 -1.61 -9.97
CA SER A 820 4.08 -0.33 -9.63
C SER A 820 3.01 0.68 -9.22
N THR A 821 3.31 1.53 -8.23
CA THR A 821 2.38 2.52 -7.68
C THR A 821 1.78 3.41 -8.78
N GLU A 822 2.58 3.81 -9.77
CA GLU A 822 2.13 4.61 -10.91
C GLU A 822 1.10 3.86 -11.77
N PHE A 823 1.36 2.60 -12.10
CA PHE A 823 0.44 1.79 -12.88
C PHE A 823 -0.86 1.51 -12.12
N ALA A 824 -0.77 1.22 -10.83
CA ALA A 824 -1.94 0.99 -9.99
C ALA A 824 -2.80 2.28 -9.85
N LEU A 825 -2.20 3.45 -9.67
CA LEU A 825 -2.91 4.73 -9.69
C LEU A 825 -3.53 5.05 -11.07
N ARG A 826 -2.87 4.66 -12.16
CA ARG A 826 -3.45 4.74 -13.50
C ARG A 826 -4.74 3.94 -13.60
N MET A 827 -4.70 2.66 -13.21
CA MET A 827 -5.89 1.80 -13.20
C MET A 827 -7.01 2.34 -12.30
N MET A 828 -6.69 2.87 -11.12
CA MET A 828 -7.68 3.53 -10.26
C MET A 828 -8.36 4.71 -10.95
N GLY A 829 -7.60 5.54 -11.67
CA GLY A 829 -8.17 6.63 -12.44
C GLY A 829 -9.01 6.15 -13.63
N ASP A 830 -8.64 5.03 -14.26
CA ASP A 830 -9.42 4.43 -15.36
C ASP A 830 -10.76 3.89 -14.84
N ILE A 831 -10.79 3.28 -13.65
CA ILE A 831 -12.03 2.88 -12.96
C ILE A 831 -12.92 4.08 -12.69
N GLN A 832 -12.35 5.17 -12.13
CA GLN A 832 -13.13 6.35 -11.82
C GLN A 832 -13.68 7.01 -13.09
N GLN A 833 -12.90 7.08 -14.17
CA GLN A 833 -13.38 7.57 -15.47
C GLN A 833 -14.53 6.71 -15.98
N TYR A 834 -14.38 5.38 -15.93
CA TYR A 834 -15.44 4.45 -16.32
C TYR A 834 -16.73 4.68 -15.51
N PHE A 835 -16.61 4.91 -14.21
CA PHE A 835 -17.74 5.21 -13.33
C PHE A 835 -18.47 6.50 -13.72
N VAL A 836 -17.73 7.54 -14.08
CA VAL A 836 -18.32 8.80 -14.57
C VAL A 836 -19.05 8.57 -15.89
N ASP A 837 -18.38 7.97 -16.87
CA ASP A 837 -18.89 7.75 -18.22
C ASP A 837 -20.16 6.87 -18.22
N HIS A 838 -20.21 5.88 -17.31
CA HIS A 838 -21.32 4.92 -17.19
C HIS A 838 -22.29 5.22 -16.04
N LYS A 839 -22.19 6.41 -15.42
CA LYS A 839 -23.10 6.89 -14.36
C LYS A 839 -23.19 5.95 -13.13
N VAL A 840 -22.08 5.32 -12.76
CA VAL A 840 -21.96 4.49 -11.55
C VAL A 840 -21.89 5.40 -10.32
N ARG A 841 -23.05 5.81 -9.79
CA ARG A 841 -23.19 6.84 -8.73
C ARG A 841 -23.41 6.29 -7.32
N ASN A 842 -23.61 4.98 -7.23
CA ASN A 842 -24.01 4.28 -6.01
C ASN A 842 -22.91 3.34 -5.47
N PHE A 843 -21.77 3.28 -6.16
CA PHE A 843 -20.61 2.49 -5.80
C PHE A 843 -19.42 3.41 -5.51
N TYR A 844 -18.78 3.22 -4.36
CA TYR A 844 -17.56 3.95 -4.01
C TYR A 844 -16.35 3.27 -4.66
N SER A 845 -15.67 3.98 -5.55
CA SER A 845 -14.52 3.49 -6.35
C SER A 845 -13.24 3.35 -5.53
N VAL A 846 -13.17 4.05 -4.40
CA VAL A 846 -12.05 3.99 -3.46
C VAL A 846 -12.55 4.26 -2.03
N SER A 847 -11.98 3.52 -1.08
CA SER A 847 -12.12 3.75 0.36
C SER A 847 -10.76 4.11 0.94
N ILE A 848 -10.51 5.42 1.02
CA ILE A 848 -9.25 6.02 1.46
C ILE A 848 -9.01 5.67 2.93
N SER A 849 -7.97 4.89 3.21
CA SER A 849 -7.89 4.13 4.46
C SER A 849 -6.66 4.48 5.30
N GLY A 850 -6.94 4.88 6.54
CA GLY A 850 -5.97 5.03 7.63
C GLY A 850 -5.84 3.82 8.53
N TYR A 851 -6.79 2.89 8.49
CA TYR A 851 -6.81 1.72 9.39
C TYR A 851 -5.45 1.00 9.40
N HIS A 852 -4.98 0.59 8.22
CA HIS A 852 -3.72 -0.15 8.04
C HIS A 852 -2.49 0.66 8.45
N ILE A 853 -2.51 1.98 8.21
CA ILE A 853 -1.44 2.90 8.65
C ILE A 853 -1.33 2.91 10.18
N ALA A 854 -2.47 2.92 10.89
CA ALA A 854 -2.49 2.85 12.34
C ALA A 854 -2.05 1.48 12.88
N GLU A 855 -2.55 0.40 12.27
CA GLU A 855 -2.18 -0.97 12.65
C GLU A 855 -0.67 -1.23 12.43
N ALA A 856 -0.06 -0.62 11.42
CA ALA A 856 1.38 -0.69 11.17
C ALA A 856 2.24 0.06 12.22
N GLY A 857 1.65 0.94 13.03
CA GLY A 857 2.43 1.67 14.03
C GLY A 857 1.96 3.09 14.33
N ALA A 858 1.24 3.73 13.40
CA ALA A 858 0.99 5.17 13.45
C ALA A 858 0.04 5.55 14.60
N ASN A 859 0.36 6.65 15.28
CA ASN A 859 -0.54 7.28 16.25
C ASN A 859 -1.78 7.89 15.53
N PRO A 860 -2.86 8.23 16.26
CA PRO A 860 -4.08 8.78 15.67
C PRO A 860 -3.88 10.05 14.81
N ILE A 861 -2.93 10.92 15.17
CA ILE A 861 -2.65 12.15 14.42
C ILE A 861 -2.02 11.81 13.07
N SER A 862 -0.98 10.98 13.07
CA SER A 862 -0.32 10.52 11.84
C SER A 862 -1.29 9.75 10.94
N GLN A 863 -2.12 8.88 11.51
CA GLN A 863 -3.17 8.19 10.77
C GLN A 863 -4.08 9.20 10.03
N LEU A 864 -4.67 10.14 10.77
CA LEU A 864 -5.61 11.10 10.21
C LEU A 864 -4.93 11.97 9.13
N ALA A 865 -3.73 12.46 9.40
CA ALA A 865 -2.99 13.33 8.49
C ALA A 865 -2.63 12.61 7.18
N PHE A 866 -2.09 11.39 7.25
CA PHE A 866 -1.75 10.62 6.05
C PHE A 866 -2.99 10.21 5.25
N THR A 867 -4.07 9.82 5.93
CA THR A 867 -5.31 9.43 5.24
C THR A 867 -5.94 10.61 4.49
N LEU A 868 -6.04 11.78 5.12
CA LEU A 868 -6.54 12.99 4.44
C LEU A 868 -5.59 13.43 3.33
N SER A 869 -4.27 13.33 3.55
CA SER A 869 -3.28 13.61 2.51
C SER A 869 -3.50 12.73 1.29
N ASN A 870 -3.64 11.41 1.47
CA ASN A 870 -3.91 10.46 0.40
C ASN A 870 -5.22 10.80 -0.34
N GLY A 871 -6.27 11.16 0.41
CA GLY A 871 -7.54 11.58 -0.18
C GLY A 871 -7.42 12.84 -1.04
N PHE A 872 -6.68 13.86 -0.57
CA PHE A 872 -6.43 15.07 -1.37
C PHE A 872 -5.50 14.80 -2.55
N THR A 873 -4.54 13.88 -2.45
CA THR A 873 -3.73 13.44 -3.59
C THR A 873 -4.60 12.84 -4.68
N ILE A 874 -5.56 11.98 -4.31
CA ILE A 874 -6.50 11.37 -5.26
C ILE A 874 -7.36 12.43 -5.93
N VAL A 875 -7.83 13.43 -5.17
CA VAL A 875 -8.59 14.57 -5.71
C VAL A 875 -7.76 15.33 -6.75
N GLU A 876 -6.54 15.73 -6.41
CA GLU A 876 -5.66 16.47 -7.32
C GLU A 876 -5.31 15.64 -8.57
N TYR A 877 -5.10 14.33 -8.42
CA TYR A 877 -4.82 13.42 -9.53
C TYR A 877 -6.02 13.31 -10.48
N TYR A 878 -7.23 13.12 -9.97
CA TYR A 878 -8.44 13.06 -10.80
C TYR A 878 -8.75 14.39 -11.50
N LEU A 879 -8.50 15.53 -10.83
CA LEU A 879 -8.57 16.85 -11.46
C LEU A 879 -7.52 17.01 -12.58
N ALA A 880 -6.30 16.53 -12.37
CA ALA A 880 -5.24 16.55 -13.39
C ALA A 880 -5.58 15.69 -14.61
N ARG A 881 -6.43 14.66 -14.43
CA ARG A 881 -7.00 13.85 -15.52
C ARG A 881 -8.19 14.51 -16.24
N GLY A 882 -8.65 15.68 -15.78
CA GLY A 882 -9.75 16.43 -16.40
C GLY A 882 -11.14 16.09 -15.89
N MET A 883 -11.27 15.31 -14.81
CA MET A 883 -12.56 15.00 -14.19
C MET A 883 -13.07 16.20 -13.39
N GLN A 884 -14.38 16.44 -13.38
CA GLN A 884 -14.97 17.49 -12.54
C GLN A 884 -15.08 17.02 -11.08
N ILE A 885 -14.84 17.93 -10.14
CA ILE A 885 -14.81 17.59 -8.69
C ILE A 885 -16.10 16.89 -8.22
N ASP A 886 -17.25 17.35 -8.71
CA ASP A 886 -18.55 16.84 -8.29
C ASP A 886 -18.95 15.50 -8.93
N ASP A 887 -18.21 15.05 -9.95
CA ASP A 887 -18.46 13.76 -10.61
C ASP A 887 -17.86 12.59 -9.82
N PHE A 888 -16.80 12.83 -9.03
CA PHE A 888 -16.09 11.77 -8.29
C PHE A 888 -16.05 11.96 -6.78
N ALA A 889 -16.01 13.19 -6.25
CA ALA A 889 -15.87 13.41 -4.80
C ALA A 889 -17.00 12.72 -3.98
N PRO A 890 -18.27 12.68 -4.43
CA PRO A 890 -19.32 11.94 -3.74
C PRO A 890 -19.15 10.41 -3.69
N ASN A 891 -18.26 9.86 -4.55
CA ASN A 891 -17.91 8.44 -4.64
C ASN A 891 -16.62 8.10 -3.87
N LEU A 892 -16.03 9.06 -3.14
CA LEU A 892 -14.95 8.80 -2.21
C LEU A 892 -15.52 8.40 -0.85
N SER A 893 -15.05 7.27 -0.33
CA SER A 893 -15.30 6.84 1.06
C SER A 893 -13.99 6.90 1.85
N PHE A 894 -14.09 6.96 3.17
CA PHE A 894 -12.94 6.93 4.08
C PHE A 894 -13.03 5.78 5.07
N PHE A 895 -11.90 5.36 5.61
CA PHE A 895 -11.83 4.25 6.56
C PHE A 895 -10.75 4.48 7.63
N PHE A 896 -11.16 4.58 8.90
CA PHE A 896 -10.27 4.82 10.04
C PHE A 896 -10.23 3.63 11.03
N SER A 897 -9.11 3.49 11.74
CA SER A 897 -8.99 2.70 12.97
C SER A 897 -9.34 3.55 14.18
N ASN A 898 -10.02 2.96 15.17
CA ASN A 898 -10.21 3.53 16.50
C ASN A 898 -9.44 2.71 17.55
N GLY A 899 -8.45 3.33 18.19
CA GLY A 899 -7.68 2.76 19.29
C GLY A 899 -8.09 3.34 20.65
N MET A 900 -7.17 3.28 21.62
CA MET A 900 -7.43 3.69 23.01
C MET A 900 -6.97 5.12 23.34
N ASP A 901 -6.16 5.73 22.49
CA ASP A 901 -5.67 7.10 22.68
C ASP A 901 -6.81 8.14 22.65
N PRO A 902 -6.73 9.24 23.42
CA PRO A 902 -7.80 10.22 23.54
C PRO A 902 -8.26 10.85 22.22
N GLU A 903 -7.36 11.04 21.26
CA GLU A 903 -7.63 11.67 19.97
C GLU A 903 -8.62 10.87 19.12
N TYR A 904 -8.76 9.55 19.34
CA TYR A 904 -9.75 8.73 18.65
C TYR A 904 -11.20 9.14 18.95
N THR A 905 -11.44 9.86 20.05
CA THR A 905 -12.78 10.39 20.40
C THR A 905 -13.26 11.50 19.46
N VAL A 906 -12.37 12.10 18.67
CA VAL A 906 -12.63 13.26 17.80
C VAL A 906 -12.19 13.05 16.33
N ILE A 907 -11.65 11.87 15.98
CA ILE A 907 -10.99 11.67 14.69
C ILE A 907 -11.92 11.95 13.49
N GLY A 908 -13.17 11.49 13.56
CA GLY A 908 -14.15 11.64 12.49
C GLY A 908 -14.67 13.06 12.32
N ARG A 909 -14.98 13.76 13.43
CA ARG A 909 -15.41 15.18 13.38
C ARG A 909 -14.31 16.10 12.85
N VAL A 910 -13.05 15.86 13.20
CA VAL A 910 -11.92 16.62 12.66
C VAL A 910 -11.77 16.35 11.17
N ALA A 911 -11.83 15.08 10.75
CA ALA A 911 -11.75 14.69 9.35
C ALA A 911 -12.84 15.36 8.49
N ARG A 912 -14.11 15.28 8.92
CA ARG A 912 -15.26 15.89 8.22
C ARG A 912 -15.06 17.39 8.03
N ARG A 913 -14.63 18.11 9.07
CA ARG A 913 -14.45 19.55 9.01
C ARG A 913 -13.33 19.97 8.05
N ILE A 914 -12.20 19.27 8.07
CA ILE A 914 -11.09 19.55 7.15
C ILE A 914 -11.54 19.30 5.70
N TRP A 915 -12.17 18.15 5.44
CA TRP A 915 -12.65 17.80 4.12
C TRP A 915 -13.69 18.79 3.59
N ALA A 916 -14.72 19.09 4.38
CA ALA A 916 -15.80 19.99 3.97
C ALA A 916 -15.28 21.39 3.60
N ARG A 917 -14.37 21.93 4.42
CA ARG A 917 -13.74 23.24 4.17
C ARG A 917 -12.89 23.22 2.91
N ALA A 918 -12.05 22.20 2.73
CA ALA A 918 -11.23 22.09 1.52
C ALA A 918 -12.10 21.96 0.27
N MET A 919 -13.11 21.09 0.30
CA MET A 919 -14.04 20.88 -0.83
C MET A 919 -14.77 22.16 -1.21
N ARG A 920 -15.31 22.90 -0.24
CA ARG A 920 -16.02 24.16 -0.49
C ARG A 920 -15.09 25.28 -0.95
N GLU A 921 -14.07 25.57 -0.17
CA GLU A 921 -13.31 26.83 -0.27
C GLU A 921 -12.14 26.75 -1.27
N ARG A 922 -11.58 25.55 -1.49
CA ARG A 922 -10.47 25.35 -2.43
C ARG A 922 -10.95 24.78 -3.76
N TYR A 923 -11.82 23.78 -3.70
CA TYR A 923 -12.24 23.05 -4.89
C TYR A 923 -13.58 23.53 -5.47
N GLY A 924 -14.29 24.44 -4.79
CA GLY A 924 -15.58 24.97 -5.27
C GLY A 924 -16.68 23.90 -5.39
N ALA A 925 -16.55 22.80 -4.65
CA ALA A 925 -17.40 21.63 -4.78
C ALA A 925 -18.78 21.84 -4.12
N ASN A 926 -19.79 21.14 -4.63
CA ASN A 926 -21.15 21.22 -4.10
C ASN A 926 -21.29 20.57 -2.70
N GLU A 927 -22.45 20.74 -2.07
CA GLU A 927 -22.72 20.22 -0.72
C GLU A 927 -22.49 18.70 -0.59
N ARG A 928 -22.84 17.92 -1.62
CA ARG A 928 -22.68 16.45 -1.58
C ARG A 928 -21.21 16.05 -1.58
N SER A 929 -20.36 16.78 -2.30
CA SER A 929 -18.90 16.57 -2.34
C SER A 929 -18.23 16.94 -1.02
N GLN A 930 -18.81 17.89 -0.28
CA GLN A 930 -18.33 18.29 1.07
C GLN A 930 -18.65 17.25 2.15
N MET A 931 -19.61 16.35 1.92
CA MET A 931 -20.05 15.35 2.89
C MET A 931 -19.12 14.14 2.93
N MET A 932 -18.07 14.21 3.77
CA MET A 932 -17.16 13.10 4.02
C MET A 932 -17.85 11.97 4.79
N LYS A 933 -17.99 10.81 4.15
CA LYS A 933 -18.50 9.59 4.77
C LYS A 933 -17.34 8.67 5.13
N TYR A 934 -17.42 8.03 6.28
CA TYR A 934 -16.38 7.10 6.70
C TYR A 934 -16.90 5.87 7.44
N HIS A 935 -16.13 4.80 7.31
CA HIS A 935 -16.19 3.59 8.12
C HIS A 935 -15.17 3.68 9.26
N ILE A 936 -15.51 3.14 10.43
CA ILE A 936 -14.56 2.89 11.53
C ILE A 936 -14.48 1.40 11.79
N GLN A 937 -13.27 0.92 12.03
CA GLN A 937 -13.00 -0.39 12.62
C GLN A 937 -12.25 -0.21 13.94
N THR A 938 -12.61 -0.98 14.96
CA THR A 938 -11.87 -1.07 16.22
C THR A 938 -10.45 -1.61 16.00
N SER A 939 -9.45 -1.14 16.74
CA SER A 939 -8.04 -1.46 16.47
C SER A 939 -7.70 -2.92 16.83
N GLY A 940 -7.23 -3.69 15.84
CA GLY A 940 -6.75 -5.07 16.04
C GLY A 940 -5.49 -5.13 16.89
N ARG A 941 -4.57 -4.16 16.73
CA ARG A 941 -3.33 -4.03 17.49
C ARG A 941 -3.55 -3.79 18.99
N SER A 942 -4.71 -3.24 19.36
CA SER A 942 -5.08 -3.06 20.77
C SER A 942 -5.52 -4.37 21.44
N LEU A 943 -5.77 -5.42 20.66
CA LEU A 943 -6.25 -6.71 21.13
C LEU A 943 -5.05 -7.66 21.30
N HIS A 944 -5.06 -8.39 22.40
CA HIS A 944 -3.91 -9.19 22.83
C HIS A 944 -4.26 -10.68 22.87
N ALA A 945 -3.27 -11.54 22.64
CA ALA A 945 -3.43 -12.99 22.73
C ALA A 945 -3.49 -13.49 24.20
N GLN A 946 -3.04 -12.69 25.16
CA GLN A 946 -3.18 -12.95 26.58
C GLN A 946 -4.49 -12.37 27.10
N GLU A 947 -5.17 -13.11 27.97
CA GLU A 947 -6.44 -12.69 28.60
C GLU A 947 -7.43 -12.16 27.54
N ILE A 948 -7.68 -12.97 26.51
CA ILE A 948 -8.47 -12.58 25.33
C ILE A 948 -9.86 -12.05 25.68
N GLN A 949 -10.43 -12.41 26.85
CA GLN A 949 -11.70 -11.89 27.32
C GLN A 949 -11.68 -10.37 27.57
N PHE A 950 -10.51 -9.77 27.87
CA PHE A 950 -10.37 -8.32 28.05
C PHE A 950 -10.49 -7.54 26.73
N ASN A 951 -10.38 -8.21 25.59
CA ASN A 951 -10.51 -7.57 24.28
C ASN A 951 -11.92 -7.01 24.06
N ASP A 952 -12.97 -7.67 24.55
CA ASP A 952 -14.35 -7.14 24.47
C ASP A 952 -14.50 -5.78 25.18
N ILE A 953 -13.77 -5.56 26.28
CA ILE A 953 -13.80 -4.28 27.01
C ILE A 953 -13.21 -3.17 26.14
N ARG A 954 -12.06 -3.44 25.51
CA ARG A 954 -11.38 -2.49 24.61
C ARG A 954 -12.24 -2.18 23.39
N THR A 955 -12.76 -3.21 22.73
CA THR A 955 -13.65 -3.09 21.57
C THR A 955 -14.91 -2.29 21.91
N THR A 956 -15.50 -2.50 23.08
CA THR A 956 -16.69 -1.76 23.54
C THR A 956 -16.41 -0.26 23.67
N LEU A 957 -15.29 0.13 24.28
CA LEU A 957 -14.91 1.55 24.42
C LEU A 957 -14.64 2.21 23.07
N GLN A 958 -13.95 1.50 22.17
CA GLN A 958 -13.64 1.99 20.82
C GLN A 958 -14.91 2.17 19.96
N ALA A 959 -15.84 1.22 20.04
CA ALA A 959 -17.15 1.27 19.40
C ALA A 959 -18.00 2.43 19.93
N LEU A 960 -17.97 2.67 21.24
CA LEU A 960 -18.67 3.78 21.87
C LEU A 960 -18.21 5.13 21.30
N TYR A 961 -16.90 5.34 21.20
CA TYR A 961 -16.34 6.58 20.62
C TYR A 961 -16.73 6.76 19.15
N ALA A 962 -16.67 5.68 18.37
CA ALA A 962 -17.05 5.70 16.96
C ALA A 962 -18.51 6.12 16.77
N LEU A 963 -19.40 5.56 17.59
CA LEU A 963 -20.82 5.87 17.57
C LEU A 963 -21.09 7.27 18.10
N PHE A 964 -20.46 7.71 19.19
CA PHE A 964 -20.59 9.09 19.69
C PHE A 964 -20.15 10.13 18.66
N ASP A 965 -19.11 9.83 17.88
CA ASP A 965 -18.65 10.69 16.78
C ASP A 965 -19.44 10.53 15.47
N ASN A 966 -20.58 9.84 15.52
CA ASN A 966 -21.55 9.73 14.43
C ASN A 966 -20.95 9.10 13.14
N CYS A 967 -20.21 7.99 13.29
CA CYS A 967 -19.67 7.24 12.15
C CYS A 967 -20.77 6.73 11.21
N ASN A 968 -20.48 6.59 9.91
CA ASN A 968 -21.47 6.11 8.93
C ASN A 968 -21.56 4.59 8.84
N SER A 969 -20.53 3.88 9.30
CA SER A 969 -20.48 2.43 9.37
C SER A 969 -19.43 2.00 10.40
N LEU A 970 -19.68 0.90 11.11
CA LEU A 970 -18.82 0.41 12.17
C LEU A 970 -18.58 -1.11 12.05
N HIS A 971 -17.31 -1.49 12.14
CA HIS A 971 -16.87 -2.86 12.41
C HIS A 971 -16.33 -2.97 13.83
N THR A 972 -16.70 -4.05 14.51
CA THR A 972 -16.22 -4.41 15.85
C THR A 972 -15.47 -5.72 15.75
N ASN A 973 -14.21 -5.70 16.16
CA ASN A 973 -13.35 -6.87 16.15
C ASN A 973 -13.80 -7.88 17.22
N ALA A 974 -13.43 -9.13 16.99
CA ALA A 974 -13.77 -10.23 17.86
C ALA A 974 -12.80 -10.32 19.05
N TYR A 975 -13.17 -11.00 20.13
CA TYR A 975 -12.31 -11.07 21.32
C TYR A 975 -11.07 -11.96 21.09
N ASP A 976 -11.14 -12.87 20.12
CA ASP A 976 -10.11 -13.83 19.69
C ASP A 976 -9.28 -13.34 18.50
N GLU A 977 -9.40 -12.07 18.10
CA GLU A 977 -8.72 -11.43 16.94
C GLU A 977 -7.21 -11.68 16.90
N ALA A 978 -6.55 -11.69 18.06
CA ALA A 978 -5.10 -11.85 18.15
C ALA A 978 -4.61 -13.28 17.86
N ILE A 979 -5.53 -14.23 17.68
CA ILE A 979 -5.25 -15.66 17.51
C ILE A 979 -5.77 -16.16 16.16
N THR A 980 -7.05 -15.90 15.85
CA THR A 980 -7.75 -16.52 14.72
C THR A 980 -8.79 -15.62 14.10
N THR A 981 -9.27 -15.98 12.90
CA THR A 981 -10.49 -15.42 12.32
C THR A 981 -11.71 -15.72 13.21
N PRO A 982 -12.73 -14.83 13.26
CA PRO A 982 -13.82 -14.95 14.22
C PRO A 982 -14.69 -16.21 14.04
N THR A 983 -14.80 -16.99 15.12
CA THR A 983 -15.78 -18.09 15.24
C THR A 983 -17.22 -17.56 15.23
N GLU A 984 -18.21 -18.46 15.09
CA GLU A 984 -19.63 -18.06 15.19
C GLU A 984 -19.98 -17.48 16.57
N GLU A 985 -19.42 -18.02 17.65
CA GLU A 985 -19.62 -17.46 18.99
C GLU A 985 -18.97 -16.08 19.13
N SER A 986 -17.73 -15.96 18.67
CA SER A 986 -16.96 -14.73 18.82
C SER A 986 -17.53 -13.57 18.01
N VAL A 987 -17.94 -13.83 16.76
CA VAL A 987 -18.59 -12.80 15.93
C VAL A 987 -19.91 -12.33 16.53
N ARG A 988 -20.67 -13.22 17.19
CA ARG A 988 -21.92 -12.83 17.89
C ARG A 988 -21.65 -11.86 19.03
N ARG A 989 -20.59 -12.08 19.82
CA ARG A 989 -20.18 -11.15 20.89
C ARG A 989 -19.80 -9.80 20.31
N ALA A 990 -19.01 -9.79 19.24
CA ALA A 990 -18.63 -8.56 18.55
C ALA A 990 -19.86 -7.78 18.02
N VAL A 991 -20.81 -8.45 17.37
CA VAL A 991 -22.08 -7.84 16.92
C VAL A 991 -22.91 -7.33 18.10
N ALA A 992 -22.96 -8.10 19.20
CA ALA A 992 -23.72 -7.72 20.38
C ALA A 992 -23.24 -6.40 20.99
N ILE A 993 -21.95 -6.07 20.93
CA ILE A 993 -21.42 -4.76 21.35
C ILE A 993 -22.16 -3.61 20.65
N GLN A 994 -22.28 -3.67 19.31
CA GLN A 994 -22.99 -2.64 18.56
C GLN A 994 -24.49 -2.63 18.88
N MET A 995 -25.11 -3.80 19.00
CA MET A 995 -26.53 -3.92 19.35
C MET A 995 -26.86 -3.36 20.73
N ILE A 996 -25.97 -3.54 21.71
CA ILE A 996 -26.13 -3.04 23.08
C ILE A 996 -25.97 -1.52 23.09
N ILE A 997 -24.97 -0.95 22.40
CA ILE A 997 -24.75 0.49 22.39
C ILE A 997 -25.86 1.25 21.62
N ASN A 998 -26.40 0.66 20.56
CA ASN A 998 -27.44 1.30 19.73
C ASN A 998 -28.84 1.27 20.37
N LYS A 999 -29.12 0.31 21.27
CA LYS A 999 -30.40 0.19 21.98
C LYS A 999 -30.47 1.14 23.15
#